data_AF-A0A2K9P5F8-F1
#
_entry.id   AF-A0A2K9P5F8-F1
#
_cell.length_a   1.000
_cell.length_b   1.000
_cell.length_c   1.000
_cell.angle_alpha   90.00
_cell.angle_beta   90.00
_cell.angle_gamma   90.00
#
_symmetry.space_group_name_H-M   'P 1'
#
loop_
_entity.id
_entity.type
_entity.pdbx_description
1 polymer ?
#
loop_
_entity_poly.entity_id
_entity_poly.type
_entity_poly.pdbx_seq_one_letter_code
_entity_poly.pdbx_strand_id
1 'polypeptide(L)'
;MSDNEINSWLQSRTYIGNEYNLDPEKNGRKDSPRERACALYTASDRVIIRDCRVVSKQDTIGINKNRIYFENCFLEGTTDYICGGAVAVMNNCTLNVGSAKPMDSNTGATDSACITAAGQSSGNGYLFYNCEVTGTDWATPSELGRPWNANAEVTYINTKINKCKRSGYTNKYLISDKGWTDMGDNKAEDARFGEYGSVDAETGKAITSSVSIRKKFMLNEWSMLEYNPYNYLRGSDNWDPSGMNRYYSEFDENASSINIDTSGEGDIILPEAADGYGYQWESDSTYASVDKDKNTISIIRPLYGDEPVETNISVYIRKNGTQYGAKKVIPLTIQPHSSAENTFSVNGTVSLSSASKEEVKVTVTLMQGGCPVKTLDVTVPAGQESADYAINNLPEGSYTAQISTDTREYTLMTDSSVELSGRSGETKELNISLSESMATPYPAKFTVDDLIKTEDMMRWSNGVDVTTSSDSTKPLKTASSASATNLLVKTPENYTAEYEKAFGPADSLRTNFTKKLGYINFCAESEESTPSIDTYISVYFSVSEEQAAKGPYKVYVLTNRKRNDSRISIETPKVGFVENLSADFVNMSTDTDGTGVHVIELPEFKAGTYEFKWYPVRTADGGTKVASDFFALRFLPVSETDGK
;
A
#
# COMPACT_ATOMS: atom_id res chain seq x y z
N MET A 1 30.99 -28.27 24.34
CA MET A 1 30.19 -29.48 24.55
C MET A 1 30.68 -30.52 23.59
N SER A 2 30.83 -31.76 24.05
CA SER A 2 31.12 -32.88 23.15
C SER A 2 29.91 -33.19 22.26
N ASP A 3 30.14 -33.79 21.10
CA ASP A 3 29.04 -34.29 20.25
C ASP A 3 28.08 -35.20 21.04
N ASN A 4 28.61 -35.91 22.05
CA ASN A 4 27.82 -36.75 22.95
C ASN A 4 26.89 -35.95 23.87
N GLU A 5 27.32 -34.79 24.38
CA GLU A 5 26.44 -33.90 25.16
C GLU A 5 25.35 -33.29 24.28
N ILE A 6 25.68 -32.85 23.06
CA ILE A 6 24.70 -32.30 22.11
C ILE A 6 23.67 -33.38 21.72
N ASN A 7 24.15 -34.60 21.43
CA ASN A 7 23.28 -35.73 21.09
C ASN A 7 22.39 -36.17 22.26
N SER A 8 22.81 -35.96 23.50
CA SER A 8 21.98 -36.28 24.67
C SER A 8 20.76 -35.35 24.82
N TRP A 9 20.78 -34.17 24.20
CA TRP A 9 19.68 -33.19 24.23
C TRP A 9 18.68 -33.40 23.08
N LEU A 10 19.04 -34.14 22.04
CA LEU A 10 18.15 -34.50 20.93
C LEU A 10 17.21 -35.63 21.39
N GLN A 11 16.02 -35.27 21.87
CA GLN A 11 14.99 -36.23 22.25
C GLN A 11 14.45 -36.97 21.00
N SER A 12 14.93 -38.19 20.84
CA SER A 12 14.48 -39.22 19.90
C SER A 12 14.76 -38.98 18.41
N ARG A 13 15.63 -39.80 17.83
CA ARG A 13 15.56 -40.15 16.40
C ARG A 13 14.58 -41.30 16.24
N THR A 14 13.30 -41.09 16.54
CA THR A 14 12.29 -42.06 16.10
C THR A 14 12.08 -41.80 14.62
N TYR A 15 12.59 -42.70 13.78
CA TYR A 15 12.10 -42.79 12.41
C TYR A 15 10.59 -43.02 12.50
N ILE A 16 9.79 -42.02 12.15
CA ILE A 16 8.34 -42.19 12.00
C ILE A 16 8.18 -42.98 10.70
N GLY A 17 8.23 -44.30 10.83
CA GLY A 17 8.19 -45.21 9.70
C GLY A 17 6.84 -45.23 8.99
N ASN A 18 6.75 -46.13 8.00
CA ASN A 18 5.56 -46.42 7.17
C ASN A 18 4.31 -46.88 7.97
N GLU A 19 4.32 -46.79 9.31
CA GLU A 19 3.26 -47.21 10.22
C GLU A 19 2.13 -46.18 10.36
N TYR A 20 2.32 -44.94 9.90
CA TYR A 20 1.19 -44.09 9.52
C TYR A 20 0.66 -44.54 8.16
N ASN A 21 -0.02 -45.68 8.18
CA ASN A 21 -0.82 -46.15 7.07
C ASN A 21 -2.02 -45.19 6.95
N LEU A 22 -1.82 -44.11 6.18
CA LEU A 22 -2.82 -43.13 5.77
C LEU A 22 -3.80 -43.76 4.76
N ASP A 23 -4.30 -44.96 5.07
CA ASP A 23 -5.41 -45.57 4.35
C ASP A 23 -6.69 -44.87 4.82
N PRO A 24 -7.24 -43.92 4.03
CA PRO A 24 -8.38 -43.12 4.46
C PRO A 24 -9.63 -44.00 4.65
N GLU A 25 -9.67 -45.18 4.02
CA GLU A 25 -10.79 -46.10 4.06
C GLU A 25 -10.84 -46.91 5.37
N LYS A 26 -9.70 -47.13 6.05
CA LYS A 26 -9.65 -47.96 7.27
C LYS A 26 -9.97 -47.23 8.57
N ASN A 27 -9.73 -45.92 8.64
CA ASN A 27 -9.83 -45.17 9.90
C ASN A 27 -10.92 -44.10 9.93
N GLY A 28 -11.76 -43.99 8.89
CA GLY A 28 -12.89 -43.05 8.87
C GLY A 28 -12.52 -41.57 9.00
N ARG A 29 -11.23 -41.22 8.93
CA ARG A 29 -10.76 -39.83 8.85
C ARG A 29 -11.02 -39.32 7.43
N LYS A 30 -11.99 -38.43 7.31
CA LYS A 30 -12.19 -37.54 6.15
C LYS A 30 -11.28 -36.31 6.21
N ASP A 31 -10.29 -36.30 7.09
CA ASP A 31 -9.37 -35.20 7.22
C ASP A 31 -8.40 -35.25 6.05
N SER A 32 -8.50 -34.24 5.18
CA SER A 32 -7.58 -34.03 4.08
C SER A 32 -6.14 -34.00 4.64
N PRO A 33 -5.11 -34.50 3.93
CA PRO A 33 -3.69 -34.35 4.31
C PRO A 33 -3.18 -32.88 4.36
N ARG A 34 -4.07 -31.92 4.64
CA ARG A 34 -3.91 -30.47 4.80
C ARG A 34 -3.44 -30.08 6.22
N GLU A 35 -2.87 -31.00 6.98
CA GLU A 35 -2.49 -30.75 8.38
C GLU A 35 -1.04 -30.27 8.47
N ARG A 36 -0.85 -29.12 9.13
CA ARG A 36 0.45 -28.55 9.53
C ARG A 36 1.32 -29.64 10.14
N ALA A 37 2.56 -29.77 9.67
CA ALA A 37 3.46 -30.84 10.08
C ALA A 37 4.82 -30.27 10.45
N CYS A 38 4.90 -29.68 11.64
CA CYS A 38 6.12 -29.05 12.13
C CYS A 38 7.22 -30.09 12.37
N ALA A 39 8.36 -29.94 11.68
CA ALA A 39 9.55 -30.77 11.86
C ALA A 39 10.47 -30.22 12.95
N LEU A 40 10.52 -28.89 13.10
CA LEU A 40 11.29 -28.21 14.12
C LEU A 40 10.43 -27.16 14.80
N TYR A 41 10.20 -27.32 16.10
CA TYR A 41 9.57 -26.32 16.93
C TYR A 41 10.52 -25.82 18.02
N THR A 42 10.62 -24.51 18.19
CA THR A 42 11.31 -23.94 19.36
C THR A 42 10.71 -22.58 19.77
N ALA A 43 10.83 -22.31 21.06
CA ALA A 43 10.49 -21.04 21.68
C ALA A 43 11.59 -20.59 22.66
N SER A 44 12.78 -21.19 22.56
CA SER A 44 13.94 -20.93 23.41
C SER A 44 14.76 -19.75 22.90
N ASP A 45 15.50 -19.08 23.79
CA ASP A 45 16.41 -17.99 23.41
C ASP A 45 17.83 -18.50 23.16
N ARG A 46 18.54 -17.81 22.25
CA ARG A 46 19.93 -18.08 21.86
C ARG A 46 20.13 -19.48 21.25
N VAL A 47 19.18 -19.90 20.43
CA VAL A 47 19.24 -21.21 19.75
C VAL A 47 20.10 -21.08 18.50
N ILE A 48 21.00 -22.05 18.32
CA ILE A 48 21.85 -22.15 17.14
C ILE A 48 21.55 -23.47 16.44
N ILE A 49 21.27 -23.41 15.15
CA ILE A 49 21.04 -24.56 14.28
C ILE A 49 22.00 -24.43 13.10
N ARG A 50 22.96 -25.34 12.98
CA ARG A 50 23.99 -25.29 11.94
C ARG A 50 24.08 -26.60 11.19
N ASP A 51 24.31 -26.51 9.88
CA ASP A 51 24.56 -27.67 9.01
C ASP A 51 23.43 -28.73 9.07
N CYS A 52 22.20 -28.26 9.31
CA CYS A 52 21.02 -29.10 9.46
C CYS A 52 20.16 -29.13 8.19
N ARG A 53 19.46 -30.25 7.99
CA ARG A 53 18.39 -30.38 7.00
C ARG A 53 17.04 -30.51 7.70
N VAL A 54 16.16 -29.53 7.53
CA VAL A 54 14.81 -29.51 8.11
C VAL A 54 13.79 -29.54 6.98
N VAL A 55 12.97 -30.58 6.92
CA VAL A 55 12.10 -30.87 5.77
C VAL A 55 10.73 -31.29 6.27
N SER A 56 9.70 -30.63 5.76
CA SER A 56 8.31 -31.07 5.88
C SER A 56 7.47 -30.44 4.78
N LYS A 57 6.18 -30.22 5.01
CA LYS A 57 5.28 -29.48 4.12
C LYS A 57 4.92 -28.13 4.74
N GLN A 58 3.67 -27.99 5.18
CA GLN A 58 3.19 -26.78 5.81
C GLN A 58 3.72 -26.65 7.25
N ASP A 59 4.13 -25.44 7.63
CA ASP A 59 4.63 -25.07 8.97
C ASP A 59 5.89 -25.88 9.39
N THR A 60 6.79 -26.16 8.45
CA THR A 60 7.98 -27.01 8.69
C THR A 60 8.81 -26.58 9.90
N ILE A 61 9.01 -25.28 10.09
CA ILE A 61 9.80 -24.66 11.16
C ILE A 61 8.91 -23.68 11.91
N GLY A 62 8.54 -24.02 13.15
CA GLY A 62 7.79 -23.17 14.06
C GLY A 62 8.70 -22.50 15.09
N ILE A 63 8.92 -21.20 14.93
CA ILE A 63 9.82 -20.37 15.74
C ILE A 63 9.05 -19.22 16.37
N ASN A 64 8.39 -19.48 17.51
CA ASN A 64 7.35 -18.59 18.02
C ASN A 64 7.84 -17.33 18.74
N LYS A 65 9.04 -17.33 19.33
CA LYS A 65 9.59 -16.20 20.10
C LYS A 65 11.10 -16.35 20.32
N ASN A 66 11.72 -15.27 20.81
CA ASN A 66 13.14 -15.17 21.17
C ASN A 66 14.08 -15.26 19.96
N ARG A 67 15.40 -15.34 20.21
CA ARG A 67 16.43 -15.19 19.17
C ARG A 67 16.98 -16.53 18.71
N ILE A 68 17.06 -16.71 17.38
CA ILE A 68 17.44 -17.98 16.76
C ILE A 68 18.37 -17.71 15.58
N TYR A 69 19.45 -18.49 15.47
CA TYR A 69 20.42 -18.41 14.38
C TYR A 69 20.47 -19.74 13.62
N PHE A 70 20.17 -19.69 12.32
CA PHE A 70 20.37 -20.77 11.37
C PHE A 70 21.59 -20.47 10.49
N GLU A 71 22.46 -21.45 10.30
CA GLU A 71 23.66 -21.30 9.46
C GLU A 71 23.87 -22.54 8.59
N ASN A 72 24.12 -22.34 7.29
CA ASN A 72 24.41 -23.42 6.34
C ASN A 72 23.34 -24.53 6.34
N CYS A 73 22.08 -24.18 6.61
CA CYS A 73 21.01 -25.16 6.71
C CYS A 73 20.27 -25.32 5.38
N PHE A 74 19.75 -26.51 5.14
CA PHE A 74 18.78 -26.78 4.08
C PHE A 74 17.38 -26.82 4.70
N LEU A 75 16.52 -25.87 4.33
CA LEU A 75 15.18 -25.70 4.87
C LEU A 75 14.18 -25.90 3.73
N GLU A 76 13.32 -26.92 3.83
CA GLU A 76 12.36 -27.27 2.77
C GLU A 76 10.94 -27.31 3.28
N GLY A 77 10.03 -26.70 2.52
CA GLY A 77 8.60 -26.87 2.74
C GLY A 77 7.73 -26.15 1.73
N THR A 78 6.44 -26.13 2.03
CA THR A 78 5.41 -25.58 1.15
C THR A 78 4.82 -24.30 1.76
N THR A 79 3.65 -24.36 2.37
CA THR A 79 2.96 -23.20 2.95
C THR A 79 3.62 -22.81 4.27
N ASP A 80 3.98 -21.53 4.43
CA ASP A 80 4.43 -20.94 5.69
C ASP A 80 5.54 -21.73 6.39
N TYR A 81 6.47 -22.30 5.62
CA TYR A 81 7.32 -23.34 6.17
C TYR A 81 8.36 -22.82 7.18
N ILE A 82 8.53 -21.51 7.30
CA ILE A 82 9.17 -20.82 8.43
C ILE A 82 8.15 -19.85 9.05
N CYS A 83 7.61 -20.18 10.23
CA CYS A 83 6.52 -19.41 10.83
C CYS A 83 6.71 -19.14 12.32
N GLY A 84 6.08 -18.07 12.82
CA GLY A 84 6.14 -17.67 14.25
C GLY A 84 6.61 -16.22 14.45
N GLY A 85 6.90 -15.83 15.69
CA GLY A 85 7.28 -14.47 16.07
C GLY A 85 8.67 -14.32 16.69
N ALA A 86 9.62 -15.18 16.32
CA ALA A 86 11.01 -15.07 16.74
C ALA A 86 11.75 -13.93 16.02
N VAL A 87 12.87 -13.49 16.62
CA VAL A 87 13.93 -12.78 15.90
C VAL A 87 14.85 -13.86 15.33
N ALA A 88 14.86 -14.05 14.02
CA ALA A 88 15.60 -15.16 13.42
C ALA A 88 16.51 -14.69 12.30
N VAL A 89 17.73 -15.20 12.28
CA VAL A 89 18.66 -15.00 11.16
C VAL A 89 18.93 -16.35 10.51
N MET A 90 18.71 -16.41 9.21
CA MET A 90 19.09 -17.51 8.33
C MET A 90 20.29 -17.04 7.51
N ASN A 91 21.48 -17.50 7.85
CA ASN A 91 22.72 -17.11 7.19
C ASN A 91 23.24 -18.25 6.30
N ASN A 92 23.45 -17.96 5.02
CA ASN A 92 23.95 -18.91 4.03
C ASN A 92 23.12 -20.21 3.97
N CYS A 93 21.80 -20.09 4.12
CA CYS A 93 20.88 -21.23 4.08
C CYS A 93 20.34 -21.46 2.67
N THR A 94 20.04 -22.71 2.35
CA THR A 94 19.25 -23.09 1.18
C THR A 94 17.77 -23.15 1.55
N LEU A 95 16.96 -22.35 0.87
CA LEU A 95 15.52 -22.21 1.04
C LEU A 95 14.83 -22.97 -0.09
N ASN A 96 14.52 -24.25 0.13
CA ASN A 96 14.00 -25.13 -0.89
C ASN A 96 12.46 -25.10 -0.91
N VAL A 97 11.86 -24.47 -1.92
CA VAL A 97 10.40 -24.37 -2.04
C VAL A 97 9.79 -25.61 -2.68
N GLY A 98 8.60 -25.97 -2.22
CA GLY A 98 7.81 -27.07 -2.76
C GLY A 98 7.96 -28.35 -1.94
N SER A 99 7.49 -29.45 -2.51
CA SER A 99 7.54 -30.77 -1.88
C SER A 99 8.03 -31.82 -2.87
N ALA A 100 8.63 -32.90 -2.36
CA ALA A 100 9.20 -33.96 -3.20
C ALA A 100 8.14 -34.68 -4.07
N LYS A 101 6.85 -34.57 -3.73
CA LYS A 101 5.73 -35.18 -4.46
C LYS A 101 4.62 -34.15 -4.61
N PRO A 102 3.87 -34.16 -5.72
CA PRO A 102 2.69 -33.31 -5.86
C PRO A 102 1.67 -33.64 -4.77
N MET A 103 0.83 -32.66 -4.45
CA MET A 103 -0.29 -32.82 -3.53
C MET A 103 -1.25 -33.91 -4.05
N ASP A 104 -1.45 -33.94 -5.38
CA ASP A 104 -2.20 -34.98 -6.07
C ASP A 104 -1.37 -35.53 -7.23
N SER A 105 -1.02 -36.82 -7.15
CA SER A 105 -0.22 -37.50 -8.17
C SER A 105 -0.97 -37.73 -9.49
N ASN A 106 -2.31 -37.72 -9.49
CA ASN A 106 -3.12 -37.96 -10.69
C ASN A 106 -3.28 -36.68 -11.52
N THR A 107 -3.45 -35.53 -10.84
CA THR A 107 -3.62 -34.23 -11.50
C THR A 107 -2.31 -33.44 -11.61
N GLY A 108 -1.28 -33.83 -10.85
CA GLY A 108 -0.04 -33.08 -10.72
C GLY A 108 -0.23 -31.76 -9.94
N ALA A 109 -1.34 -31.60 -9.22
CA ALA A 109 -1.58 -30.41 -8.40
C ALA A 109 -0.52 -30.32 -7.28
N THR A 110 -0.05 -29.11 -7.00
CA THR A 110 1.00 -28.85 -6.01
C THR A 110 0.52 -27.86 -4.96
N ASP A 111 1.13 -27.94 -3.78
CA ASP A 111 0.94 -26.95 -2.73
C ASP A 111 1.43 -25.57 -3.22
N SER A 112 0.72 -24.50 -2.85
CA SER A 112 1.28 -23.14 -2.94
C SER A 112 2.38 -23.04 -1.89
N ALA A 113 3.57 -22.57 -2.27
CA ALA A 113 4.65 -22.40 -1.31
C ALA A 113 4.83 -20.93 -0.95
N CYS A 114 5.01 -20.67 0.33
CA CYS A 114 5.33 -19.36 0.89
C CYS A 114 6.42 -19.58 1.94
N ILE A 115 7.58 -18.94 1.75
CA ILE A 115 8.75 -19.23 2.58
C ILE A 115 8.47 -18.88 4.05
N THR A 116 7.88 -17.71 4.30
CA THR A 116 7.66 -17.25 5.67
C THR A 116 6.21 -16.87 5.99
N ALA A 117 5.79 -17.17 7.22
CA ALA A 117 4.71 -16.46 7.90
C ALA A 117 5.24 -15.84 9.20
N ALA A 118 5.79 -14.62 9.08
CA ALA A 118 6.35 -13.89 10.21
C ALA A 118 5.22 -13.27 11.05
N GLY A 119 5.31 -13.40 12.36
CA GLY A 119 4.23 -13.12 13.31
C GLY A 119 4.66 -12.38 14.57
N GLN A 120 5.86 -11.81 14.58
CA GLN A 120 6.32 -10.95 15.68
C GLN A 120 5.48 -9.68 15.72
N SER A 121 5.21 -9.21 16.95
CA SER A 121 4.38 -8.02 17.18
C SER A 121 5.19 -6.72 17.31
N SER A 122 6.52 -6.82 17.50
CA SER A 122 7.42 -5.67 17.63
C SER A 122 8.88 -6.10 17.46
N GLY A 123 9.77 -5.12 17.22
CA GLY A 123 11.21 -5.36 17.07
C GLY A 123 11.57 -6.10 15.77
N ASN A 124 12.80 -6.58 15.72
CA ASN A 124 13.34 -7.28 14.55
C ASN A 124 12.56 -8.55 14.23
N GLY A 125 12.53 -8.89 12.95
CA GLY A 125 11.90 -10.10 12.45
C GLY A 125 12.87 -11.16 11.95
N TYR A 126 12.60 -11.62 10.74
CA TYR A 126 13.43 -12.59 10.04
C TYR A 126 14.41 -11.91 9.10
N LEU A 127 15.67 -12.31 9.16
CA LEU A 127 16.71 -11.90 8.22
C LEU A 127 17.25 -13.12 7.49
N PHE A 128 17.13 -13.13 6.17
CA PHE A 128 17.81 -14.07 5.29
C PHE A 128 19.04 -13.39 4.71
N TYR A 129 20.21 -13.86 5.08
CA TYR A 129 21.48 -13.24 4.73
C TYR A 129 22.32 -14.19 3.88
N ASN A 130 22.62 -13.81 2.65
CA ASN A 130 23.35 -14.63 1.66
C ASN A 130 22.69 -16.00 1.39
N CYS A 131 21.36 -16.07 1.44
CA CYS A 131 20.63 -17.32 1.20
C CYS A 131 20.49 -17.64 -0.30
N GLU A 132 20.13 -18.89 -0.58
CA GLU A 132 19.79 -19.35 -1.92
C GLU A 132 18.40 -19.98 -1.94
N VAL A 133 17.52 -19.48 -2.79
CA VAL A 133 16.21 -20.08 -3.06
C VAL A 133 16.37 -21.14 -4.14
N THR A 134 16.07 -22.38 -3.78
CA THR A 134 15.99 -23.55 -4.68
C THR A 134 14.58 -24.12 -4.66
N GLY A 135 14.30 -25.11 -5.51
CA GLY A 135 12.99 -25.74 -5.53
C GLY A 135 13.05 -27.21 -5.93
N THR A 136 12.05 -27.96 -5.49
CA THR A 136 11.83 -29.34 -5.94
C THR A 136 11.40 -29.37 -7.42
N ASP A 137 11.38 -30.55 -8.03
CA ASP A 137 10.94 -30.70 -9.43
C ASP A 137 9.46 -30.34 -9.65
N TRP A 138 8.69 -30.26 -8.56
CA TRP A 138 7.28 -29.88 -8.55
C TRP A 138 7.05 -28.42 -8.19
N ALA A 139 8.10 -27.69 -7.81
CA ALA A 139 7.99 -26.28 -7.42
C ALA A 139 7.45 -25.41 -8.57
N THR A 140 6.54 -24.53 -8.19
CA THR A 140 6.03 -23.43 -9.02
C THR A 140 6.53 -22.12 -8.41
N PRO A 141 6.41 -20.98 -9.14
CA PRO A 141 6.66 -19.68 -8.53
C PRO A 141 5.90 -19.53 -7.21
N SER A 142 6.61 -19.05 -6.20
CA SER A 142 6.25 -19.05 -4.77
C SER A 142 6.48 -17.66 -4.18
N GLU A 143 6.08 -17.44 -2.94
CA GLU A 143 6.23 -16.16 -2.25
C GLU A 143 7.36 -16.21 -1.22
N LEU A 144 8.08 -15.08 -1.08
CA LEU A 144 9.09 -14.85 -0.04
C LEU A 144 8.47 -14.83 1.35
N GLY A 145 7.24 -14.37 1.47
CA GLY A 145 6.57 -14.31 2.76
C GLY A 145 5.19 -13.68 2.76
N ARG A 146 4.52 -13.83 3.89
CA ARG A 146 3.27 -13.16 4.24
C ARG A 146 3.20 -12.79 5.73
N PRO A 147 2.48 -11.72 6.09
CA PRO A 147 2.49 -11.18 7.45
C PRO A 147 1.44 -11.86 8.34
N TRP A 148 1.84 -12.81 9.17
CA TRP A 148 0.94 -13.37 10.18
C TRP A 148 0.58 -12.36 11.29
N ASN A 149 1.37 -11.29 11.43
CA ASN A 149 1.06 -10.12 12.23
C ASN A 149 1.25 -8.84 11.40
N ALA A 150 0.47 -7.79 11.66
CA ALA A 150 0.62 -6.49 10.99
C ALA A 150 2.04 -5.91 11.11
N ASN A 151 2.74 -6.19 12.22
CA ASN A 151 4.11 -5.76 12.46
C ASN A 151 5.16 -6.79 12.00
N ALA A 152 4.80 -7.72 11.11
CA ALA A 152 5.75 -8.66 10.54
C ALA A 152 6.86 -7.95 9.78
N GLU A 153 8.04 -8.52 9.84
CA GLU A 153 9.28 -8.06 9.25
C GLU A 153 10.05 -9.26 8.74
N VAL A 154 10.43 -9.20 7.48
CA VAL A 154 11.20 -10.22 6.78
C VAL A 154 12.08 -9.53 5.77
N THR A 155 13.39 -9.69 5.90
CA THR A 155 14.36 -9.06 5.00
C THR A 155 15.24 -10.11 4.33
N TYR A 156 15.41 -10.01 3.02
CA TYR A 156 16.30 -10.83 2.21
C TYR A 156 17.47 -10.00 1.69
N ILE A 157 18.70 -10.33 2.10
CA ILE A 157 19.93 -9.66 1.69
C ILE A 157 20.80 -10.63 0.88
N ASN A 158 21.22 -10.20 -0.31
CA ASN A 158 22.10 -10.93 -1.22
C ASN A 158 21.58 -12.34 -1.56
N THR A 159 20.31 -12.45 -1.91
CA THR A 159 19.67 -13.75 -2.14
C THR A 159 19.85 -14.22 -3.58
N LYS A 160 20.35 -15.45 -3.76
CA LYS A 160 20.37 -16.10 -5.07
C LYS A 160 19.03 -16.78 -5.32
N ILE A 161 18.42 -16.53 -6.47
CA ILE A 161 17.10 -17.11 -6.82
C ILE A 161 17.24 -17.97 -8.07
N ASN A 162 16.92 -19.26 -7.94
CA ASN A 162 16.90 -20.20 -9.05
C ASN A 162 15.57 -20.12 -9.84
N LYS A 163 15.57 -20.72 -11.04
CA LYS A 163 14.37 -20.92 -11.86
C LYS A 163 13.68 -22.24 -11.51
N CYS A 164 12.38 -22.31 -11.79
CA CYS A 164 11.61 -23.52 -11.62
C CYS A 164 12.14 -24.61 -12.57
N LYS A 165 12.20 -25.86 -12.11
CA LYS A 165 12.53 -27.01 -12.98
C LYS A 165 11.30 -27.60 -13.67
N ARG A 166 10.12 -27.38 -13.08
CA ARG A 166 8.86 -27.94 -13.52
C ARG A 166 8.51 -27.51 -14.95
N SER A 167 8.11 -28.48 -15.78
CA SER A 167 7.59 -28.23 -17.12
C SER A 167 6.41 -27.26 -17.08
N GLY A 168 6.39 -26.28 -17.99
CA GLY A 168 5.43 -25.16 -17.99
C GLY A 168 5.87 -23.95 -17.16
N TYR A 169 6.91 -24.10 -16.32
CA TYR A 169 7.45 -23.02 -15.48
C TYR A 169 8.96 -22.81 -15.67
N THR A 170 9.63 -23.57 -16.55
CA THR A 170 11.10 -23.63 -16.68
C THR A 170 11.82 -22.29 -16.89
N ASN A 171 11.12 -21.27 -17.42
CA ASN A 171 11.65 -19.92 -17.63
C ASN A 171 11.22 -18.92 -16.55
N LYS A 172 10.55 -19.36 -15.48
CA LYS A 172 10.10 -18.51 -14.38
C LYS A 172 11.02 -18.70 -13.16
N TYR A 173 11.26 -17.62 -12.44
CA TYR A 173 11.91 -17.69 -11.13
C TYR A 173 11.04 -18.46 -10.14
N LEU A 174 11.69 -19.09 -9.15
CA LEU A 174 11.02 -19.74 -8.03
C LEU A 174 10.27 -18.77 -7.14
N ILE A 175 10.62 -17.48 -7.19
CA ILE A 175 9.85 -16.41 -6.54
C ILE A 175 9.00 -15.71 -7.59
N SER A 176 7.69 -15.70 -7.36
CA SER A 176 6.68 -15.08 -8.22
C SER A 176 6.90 -13.57 -8.32
N ASP A 177 6.36 -12.96 -9.37
CA ASP A 177 6.50 -11.51 -9.61
C ASP A 177 5.90 -10.65 -8.49
N LYS A 178 4.93 -11.18 -7.75
CA LYS A 178 4.36 -10.55 -6.57
C LYS A 178 5.38 -10.45 -5.43
N GLY A 179 6.23 -11.47 -5.28
CA GLY A 179 7.23 -11.59 -4.21
C GLY A 179 6.60 -11.89 -2.85
N TRP A 180 5.67 -11.05 -2.40
CA TRP A 180 5.06 -11.08 -1.08
C TRP A 180 3.55 -11.20 -1.19
N THR A 181 2.89 -11.79 -0.21
CA THR A 181 1.42 -11.92 -0.24
C THR A 181 0.78 -11.62 1.11
N ASP A 182 -0.51 -11.31 1.10
CA ASP A 182 -1.27 -10.98 2.30
C ASP A 182 -1.60 -12.24 3.11
N MET A 183 -1.96 -12.03 4.38
CA MET A 183 -2.46 -13.06 5.26
C MET A 183 -3.64 -12.55 6.07
N GLY A 184 -4.85 -12.88 5.61
CA GLY A 184 -6.08 -12.33 6.17
C GLY A 184 -6.11 -10.81 6.00
N ASP A 185 -6.32 -10.10 7.10
CA ASP A 185 -6.39 -8.64 7.11
C ASP A 185 -5.00 -7.98 7.10
N ASN A 186 -3.94 -8.71 7.45
CA ASN A 186 -2.59 -8.16 7.41
C ASN A 186 -2.10 -8.10 5.95
N LYS A 187 -1.87 -6.88 5.45
CA LYS A 187 -1.38 -6.66 4.09
C LYS A 187 0.13 -6.74 4.04
N ALA A 188 0.65 -7.36 2.98
CA ALA A 188 2.09 -7.39 2.73
C ALA A 188 2.67 -5.99 2.57
N GLU A 189 1.86 -5.04 2.10
CA GLU A 189 2.30 -3.68 1.84
C GLU A 189 2.51 -2.82 3.10
N ASP A 190 1.88 -3.19 4.22
CA ASP A 190 2.05 -2.54 5.52
C ASP A 190 3.09 -3.24 6.40
N ALA A 191 3.46 -4.46 6.01
CA ALA A 191 4.51 -5.22 6.67
C ALA A 191 5.90 -4.62 6.38
N ARG A 192 6.84 -4.81 7.32
CA ARG A 192 8.25 -4.40 7.18
C ARG A 192 9.03 -5.41 6.34
N PHE A 193 8.64 -5.60 5.09
CA PHE A 193 9.34 -6.48 4.15
C PHE A 193 10.45 -5.75 3.40
N GLY A 194 11.56 -6.45 3.16
CA GLY A 194 12.76 -5.88 2.57
C GLY A 194 13.52 -6.84 1.66
N GLU A 195 14.07 -6.34 0.56
CA GLU A 195 14.95 -7.05 -0.35
C GLU A 195 16.14 -6.17 -0.74
N TYR A 196 17.35 -6.73 -0.75
CA TYR A 196 18.55 -6.08 -1.30
C TYR A 196 19.43 -7.10 -2.02
N GLY A 197 19.93 -6.74 -3.21
CA GLY A 197 20.97 -7.53 -3.88
C GLY A 197 20.54 -8.91 -4.34
N SER A 198 19.25 -9.17 -4.56
CA SER A 198 18.78 -10.44 -5.12
C SER A 198 19.27 -10.63 -6.56
N VAL A 199 19.79 -11.82 -6.88
CA VAL A 199 20.36 -12.16 -8.20
C VAL A 199 19.84 -13.48 -8.73
N ASP A 200 19.81 -13.62 -10.05
CA ASP A 200 19.62 -14.92 -10.71
C ASP A 200 20.82 -15.82 -10.36
N ALA A 201 20.51 -16.99 -9.80
CA ALA A 201 21.53 -17.88 -9.24
C ALA A 201 22.53 -18.41 -10.29
N GLU A 202 22.11 -18.53 -11.55
CA GLU A 202 22.93 -19.07 -12.65
C GLU A 202 23.78 -17.97 -13.31
N THR A 203 23.16 -16.82 -13.59
CA THR A 203 23.77 -15.75 -14.38
C THR A 203 24.42 -14.66 -13.53
N GLY A 204 24.10 -14.59 -12.23
CA GLY A 204 24.52 -13.52 -11.32
C GLY A 204 23.90 -12.16 -11.65
N LYS A 205 22.95 -12.09 -12.59
CA LYS A 205 22.30 -10.83 -12.96
C LYS A 205 21.35 -10.39 -11.85
N ALA A 206 21.36 -9.09 -11.54
CA ALA A 206 20.44 -8.51 -10.58
C ALA A 206 18.98 -8.76 -11.00
N ILE A 207 18.18 -9.25 -10.08
CA ILE A 207 16.73 -9.39 -10.24
C ILE A 207 16.13 -8.09 -9.72
N THR A 208 15.96 -7.13 -10.62
CA THR A 208 15.33 -5.82 -10.35
C THR A 208 13.99 -5.66 -11.09
N SER A 209 13.70 -6.58 -12.02
CA SER A 209 12.56 -6.51 -12.94
C SER A 209 11.49 -7.52 -12.54
N SER A 210 10.58 -7.12 -11.64
CA SER A 210 9.37 -7.89 -11.36
C SER A 210 8.37 -7.03 -10.56
N VAL A 211 7.54 -6.29 -11.31
CA VAL A 211 6.28 -5.62 -10.94
C VAL A 211 6.38 -4.53 -9.85
N SER A 212 5.59 -3.46 -10.00
CA SER A 212 5.56 -2.25 -9.15
C SER A 212 5.58 -2.51 -7.64
N ILE A 213 5.08 -3.67 -7.19
CA ILE A 213 4.96 -4.07 -5.79
C ILE A 213 6.33 -4.46 -5.18
N ARG A 214 7.17 -5.27 -5.84
CA ARG A 214 8.48 -5.64 -5.26
C ARG A 214 9.41 -4.45 -5.09
N LYS A 215 9.28 -3.42 -5.94
CA LYS A 215 10.06 -2.18 -5.82
C LYS A 215 9.83 -1.44 -4.49
N LYS A 216 8.64 -1.53 -3.90
CA LYS A 216 8.33 -0.92 -2.59
C LYS A 216 9.22 -1.46 -1.48
N PHE A 217 9.61 -2.74 -1.58
CA PHE A 217 10.38 -3.45 -0.57
C PHE A 217 11.89 -3.44 -0.88
N MET A 218 12.33 -2.77 -1.94
CA MET A 218 13.76 -2.72 -2.26
C MET A 218 14.48 -1.74 -1.35
N LEU A 219 15.41 -2.27 -0.55
CA LEU A 219 16.36 -1.47 0.20
C LEU A 219 17.40 -0.83 -0.75
N ASN A 220 18.08 0.20 -0.27
CA ASN A 220 19.19 0.82 -0.98
C ASN A 220 20.53 0.43 -0.35
N GLU A 221 21.63 0.90 -0.93
CA GLU A 221 22.98 0.53 -0.48
C GLU A 221 23.37 1.05 0.91
N TRP A 222 22.59 1.98 1.48
CA TRP A 222 22.76 2.53 2.82
C TRP A 222 21.82 1.86 3.81
N SER A 223 20.52 1.80 3.50
CA SER A 223 19.53 1.20 4.41
C SER A 223 19.80 -0.28 4.67
N MET A 224 20.37 -1.01 3.70
CA MET A 224 20.75 -2.41 3.87
C MET A 224 21.82 -2.64 4.96
N LEU A 225 22.59 -1.61 5.36
CA LEU A 225 23.68 -1.74 6.34
C LEU A 225 23.17 -2.11 7.74
N GLU A 226 21.92 -1.76 8.05
CA GLU A 226 21.24 -2.13 9.29
C GLU A 226 21.02 -3.66 9.38
N TYR A 227 20.87 -4.31 8.22
CA TYR A 227 20.40 -5.68 8.08
C TYR A 227 21.56 -6.67 7.99
N ASN A 228 22.09 -7.03 9.16
CA ASN A 228 23.15 -8.02 9.26
C ASN A 228 22.98 -8.94 10.49
N PRO A 229 23.58 -10.15 10.48
CA PRO A 229 23.46 -11.12 11.57
C PRO A 229 23.85 -10.59 12.95
N TYR A 230 24.87 -9.71 13.01
CA TYR A 230 25.35 -9.15 14.27
C TYR A 230 24.32 -8.20 14.89
N ASN A 231 23.85 -7.21 14.14
CA ASN A 231 22.84 -6.25 14.62
C ASN A 231 21.51 -6.93 14.98
N TYR A 232 21.12 -7.96 14.23
CA TYR A 232 19.84 -8.65 14.45
C TYR A 232 19.78 -9.43 15.77
N LEU A 233 20.89 -10.05 16.20
CA LEU A 233 20.89 -11.00 17.31
C LEU A 233 21.57 -10.50 18.58
N ARG A 234 22.46 -9.49 18.48
CA ARG A 234 23.27 -9.02 19.61
C ARG A 234 22.44 -8.68 20.84
N GLY A 235 21.27 -8.08 20.67
CA GLY A 235 20.42 -7.64 21.78
C GLY A 235 21.20 -6.81 22.81
N SER A 236 20.78 -6.84 24.07
CA SER A 236 21.48 -6.17 25.17
C SER A 236 22.60 -7.02 25.80
N ASP A 237 22.65 -8.33 25.50
CA ASP A 237 23.64 -9.27 26.04
C ASP A 237 24.80 -9.54 25.07
N ASN A 238 24.86 -8.82 23.95
CA ASN A 238 25.86 -8.95 22.88
C ASN A 238 25.99 -10.38 22.31
N TRP A 239 24.88 -11.13 22.24
CA TRP A 239 24.90 -12.48 21.67
C TRP A 239 25.20 -12.46 20.17
N ASP A 240 26.43 -12.84 19.81
CA ASP A 240 26.90 -12.93 18.41
C ASP A 240 27.21 -14.38 18.01
N PRO A 241 26.19 -15.17 17.61
CA PRO A 241 26.42 -16.53 17.12
C PRO A 241 27.05 -16.58 15.72
N SER A 242 27.10 -15.44 15.01
CA SER A 242 27.69 -15.33 13.67
C SER A 242 29.20 -15.07 13.69
N GLY A 243 29.73 -14.58 14.82
CA GLY A 243 31.12 -14.14 14.93
C GLY A 243 31.45 -12.93 14.05
N MET A 244 30.43 -12.15 13.64
CA MET A 244 30.59 -11.01 12.75
C MET A 244 30.95 -9.71 13.47
N ASN A 245 30.94 -9.68 14.81
CA ASN A 245 31.34 -8.51 15.59
C ASN A 245 32.70 -7.91 15.14
N ARG A 246 33.67 -8.76 14.76
CA ARG A 246 34.99 -8.32 14.24
C ARG A 246 34.92 -7.45 12.97
N TYR A 247 33.81 -7.47 12.26
CA TYR A 247 33.57 -6.65 11.06
C TYR A 247 32.72 -5.42 11.36
N TYR A 248 31.97 -5.40 12.47
CA TYR A 248 30.99 -4.35 12.76
C TYR A 248 31.37 -3.44 13.94
N SER A 249 32.19 -3.92 14.89
CA SER A 249 32.58 -3.16 16.09
C SER A 249 33.25 -1.81 15.80
N GLU A 250 34.06 -1.71 14.73
CA GLU A 250 34.69 -0.43 14.35
C GLU A 250 33.66 0.66 13.99
N PHE A 251 32.46 0.25 13.56
CA PHE A 251 31.39 1.17 13.21
C PHE A 251 30.63 1.67 14.44
N ASP A 252 30.53 0.88 15.51
CA ASP A 252 29.95 1.33 16.77
C ASP A 252 30.81 2.46 17.39
N GLU A 253 32.14 2.35 17.29
CA GLU A 253 33.08 3.40 17.71
C GLU A 253 32.97 4.66 16.85
N ASN A 254 32.95 4.50 15.52
CA ASN A 254 32.79 5.61 14.58
C ASN A 254 31.45 6.33 14.82
N ALA A 255 30.35 5.58 14.90
CA ALA A 255 29.03 6.11 15.25
C ALA A 255 29.06 6.89 16.57
N SER A 256 29.66 6.33 17.61
CA SER A 256 29.74 6.99 18.92
C SER A 256 30.47 8.34 18.87
N SER A 257 31.43 8.51 17.95
CA SER A 257 32.17 9.76 17.78
C SER A 257 31.40 10.88 17.07
N ILE A 258 30.38 10.54 16.27
CA ILE A 258 29.59 11.52 15.51
C ILE A 258 28.72 12.32 16.47
N ASN A 259 28.95 13.62 16.57
CA ASN A 259 28.12 14.55 17.32
C ASN A 259 27.72 15.71 16.41
N ILE A 260 26.44 16.07 16.43
CA ILE A 260 25.88 17.24 15.75
C ILE A 260 25.36 18.18 16.83
N ASP A 261 25.54 19.49 16.62
CA ASP A 261 24.93 20.48 17.52
C ASP A 261 23.46 20.66 17.14
N THR A 262 22.58 20.17 18.00
CA THR A 262 21.13 20.29 17.86
C THR A 262 20.54 21.42 18.70
N SER A 263 21.38 22.17 19.43
CA SER A 263 20.94 23.20 20.38
C SER A 263 20.76 24.59 19.78
N GLY A 264 21.25 24.80 18.55
CA GLY A 264 21.16 26.07 17.84
C GLY A 264 19.76 26.38 17.29
N GLU A 265 19.48 27.67 17.09
CA GLU A 265 18.25 28.15 16.44
C GLU A 265 18.31 28.05 14.90
N GLY A 266 19.49 27.88 14.30
CA GLY A 266 19.69 27.76 12.85
C GLY A 266 19.74 26.33 12.32
N ASP A 267 20.17 26.20 11.07
CA ASP A 267 20.39 24.91 10.40
C ASP A 267 21.51 24.11 11.10
N ILE A 268 21.41 22.78 11.03
CA ILE A 268 22.38 21.88 11.65
C ILE A 268 23.50 21.60 10.65
N ILE A 269 24.74 21.90 11.04
CA ILE A 269 25.92 21.56 10.25
C ILE A 269 26.28 20.09 10.52
N LEU A 270 26.38 19.31 9.45
CA LEU A 270 26.72 17.90 9.50
C LEU A 270 28.25 17.73 9.43
N PRO A 271 28.86 16.85 10.25
CA PRO A 271 30.27 16.57 10.16
C PRO A 271 30.61 15.81 8.87
N GLU A 272 31.82 16.07 8.34
CA GLU A 272 32.38 15.29 7.25
C GLU A 272 32.64 13.83 7.69
N ALA A 273 32.58 12.92 6.71
CA ALA A 273 32.90 11.52 6.97
C ALA A 273 34.37 11.36 7.37
N ALA A 274 34.61 10.53 8.40
CA ALA A 274 35.97 10.16 8.79
C ALA A 274 36.74 9.51 7.62
N ASP A 275 38.06 9.67 7.60
CA ASP A 275 38.94 9.12 6.55
C ASP A 275 38.66 7.63 6.29
N GLY A 276 38.35 7.29 5.03
CA GLY A 276 38.04 5.92 4.62
C GLY A 276 36.59 5.48 4.81
N TYR A 277 35.72 6.37 5.30
CA TYR A 277 34.29 6.14 5.44
C TYR A 277 33.47 7.04 4.52
N GLY A 278 32.21 6.67 4.30
CA GLY A 278 31.17 7.51 3.73
C GLY A 278 30.00 7.62 4.70
N TYR A 279 29.43 8.82 4.80
CA TYR A 279 28.22 9.10 5.58
C TYR A 279 27.05 9.41 4.64
N GLN A 280 25.87 8.88 4.97
CA GLN A 280 24.61 9.24 4.34
C GLN A 280 23.63 9.64 5.45
N TRP A 281 23.19 10.90 5.40
CA TRP A 281 22.26 11.45 6.36
C TRP A 281 20.82 11.34 5.86
N GLU A 282 19.89 11.09 6.79
CA GLU A 282 18.45 11.03 6.57
C GLU A 282 17.74 11.71 7.75
N SER A 283 16.54 12.25 7.51
CA SER A 283 15.68 12.84 8.54
C SER A 283 14.34 12.15 8.52
N ASP A 284 13.81 11.87 9.71
CA ASP A 284 12.49 11.27 9.90
C ASP A 284 11.37 12.34 9.97
N SER A 285 11.71 13.62 9.77
CA SER A 285 10.80 14.76 9.93
C SER A 285 10.55 15.51 8.63
N THR A 286 9.37 16.10 8.50
CA THR A 286 9.12 17.18 7.52
C THR A 286 9.67 18.53 7.99
N TYR A 287 9.91 18.70 9.30
CA TYR A 287 10.48 19.92 9.89
C TYR A 287 12.01 20.00 9.77
N ALA A 288 12.66 18.93 9.31
CA ALA A 288 14.10 18.86 9.14
C ALA A 288 14.44 18.14 7.84
N SER A 289 15.16 18.77 6.93
CA SER A 289 15.50 18.18 5.63
C SER A 289 16.99 18.22 5.37
N VAL A 290 17.57 17.08 4.97
CA VAL A 290 18.98 17.00 4.57
C VAL A 290 19.14 17.70 3.21
N ASP A 291 20.03 18.68 3.15
CA ASP A 291 20.23 19.49 1.97
C ASP A 291 21.00 18.74 0.86
N LYS A 292 20.91 19.26 -0.37
CA LYS A 292 21.52 18.64 -1.56
C LYS A 292 23.04 18.56 -1.48
N ASP A 293 23.67 19.48 -0.75
CA ASP A 293 25.12 19.47 -0.50
C ASP A 293 25.54 18.40 0.52
N LYS A 294 24.56 17.79 1.23
CA LYS A 294 24.73 16.79 2.28
C LYS A 294 25.55 17.25 3.47
N ASN A 295 25.73 18.57 3.62
CA ASN A 295 26.53 19.17 4.69
C ASN A 295 25.66 19.90 5.73
N THR A 296 24.39 20.14 5.42
CA THR A 296 23.45 20.79 6.32
C THR A 296 22.11 20.06 6.39
N ILE A 297 21.44 20.25 7.52
CA ILE A 297 20.02 19.95 7.69
C ILE A 297 19.31 21.27 7.90
N SER A 298 18.49 21.64 6.93
CA SER A 298 17.60 22.79 7.03
C SER A 298 16.50 22.51 8.03
N ILE A 299 16.25 23.45 8.95
CA ILE A 299 15.22 23.34 9.99
C ILE A 299 14.09 24.33 9.74
N ILE A 300 12.87 23.80 9.61
CA ILE A 300 11.62 24.56 9.68
C ILE A 300 11.13 24.44 11.11
N ARG A 301 10.76 25.56 11.75
CA ARG A 301 10.34 25.56 13.16
C ARG A 301 8.82 25.67 13.30
N PRO A 302 8.24 25.05 14.34
CA PRO A 302 6.88 25.35 14.75
C PRO A 302 6.73 26.84 15.10
N LEU A 303 5.51 27.36 15.00
CA LEU A 303 5.24 28.77 15.29
C LEU A 303 5.49 29.09 16.76
N TYR A 304 5.70 30.38 17.07
CA TYR A 304 5.82 30.83 18.45
C TYR A 304 4.58 30.42 19.28
N GLY A 305 4.83 29.70 20.38
CA GLY A 305 3.82 29.18 21.29
C GLY A 305 3.26 27.81 20.93
N ASP A 306 3.67 27.21 19.80
CA ASP A 306 3.35 25.81 19.49
C ASP A 306 4.27 24.85 20.25
N GLU A 307 3.85 23.59 20.38
CA GLU A 307 4.63 22.55 21.06
C GLU A 307 5.89 22.18 20.25
N PRO A 308 7.00 21.81 20.91
CA PRO A 308 8.18 21.29 20.24
C PRO A 308 7.90 20.02 19.42
N VAL A 309 8.67 19.82 18.35
CA VAL A 309 8.60 18.60 17.53
C VAL A 309 9.74 17.68 17.91
N GLU A 310 9.40 16.51 18.44
CA GLU A 310 10.35 15.42 18.69
C GLU A 310 10.51 14.59 17.42
N THR A 311 11.75 14.43 16.96
CA THR A 311 12.08 13.65 15.77
C THR A 311 13.48 13.05 15.87
N ASN A 312 13.94 12.39 14.80
CA ASN A 312 15.27 11.84 14.72
C ASN A 312 15.95 12.21 13.40
N ILE A 313 17.28 12.34 13.50
CA ILE A 313 18.19 12.33 12.36
C ILE A 313 18.93 11.01 12.37
N SER A 314 19.05 10.39 11.21
CA SER A 314 19.82 9.16 11.03
C SER A 314 21.07 9.41 10.20
N VAL A 315 22.18 8.75 10.55
CA VAL A 315 23.37 8.66 9.71
C VAL A 315 23.74 7.21 9.48
N TYR A 316 23.88 6.83 8.23
CA TYR A 316 24.48 5.57 7.81
C TYR A 316 25.96 5.78 7.59
N ILE A 317 26.75 4.86 8.14
CA ILE A 317 28.20 4.89 8.09
C ILE A 317 28.63 3.65 7.33
N ARG A 318 29.43 3.83 6.27
CA ARG A 318 29.96 2.73 5.48
C ARG A 318 31.45 2.88 5.30
N LYS A 319 32.18 1.77 5.36
CA LYS A 319 33.62 1.77 5.05
C LYS A 319 33.79 1.62 3.54
N ASN A 320 34.57 2.51 2.94
CA ASN A 320 34.75 2.57 1.50
C ASN A 320 35.28 1.24 0.95
N GLY A 321 34.65 0.76 -0.13
CA GLY A 321 35.01 -0.52 -0.76
C GLY A 321 34.53 -1.77 -0.02
N THR A 322 33.71 -1.63 1.03
CA THR A 322 33.13 -2.78 1.76
C THR A 322 31.61 -2.77 1.73
N GLN A 323 31.00 -3.87 2.19
CA GLN A 323 29.56 -4.00 2.43
C GLN A 323 29.18 -3.76 3.89
N TYR A 324 30.15 -3.37 4.74
CA TYR A 324 29.97 -3.25 6.18
C TYR A 324 29.72 -1.80 6.57
N GLY A 325 28.87 -1.64 7.56
CA GLY A 325 28.40 -0.34 8.02
C GLY A 325 27.51 -0.44 9.24
N ALA A 326 27.07 0.72 9.70
CA ALA A 326 26.11 0.86 10.79
C ALA A 326 25.20 2.06 10.54
N LYS A 327 24.12 2.16 11.32
CA LYS A 327 23.30 3.35 11.43
C LYS A 327 23.38 3.89 12.84
N LYS A 328 23.46 5.20 12.96
CA LYS A 328 23.21 5.92 14.22
C LYS A 328 21.95 6.75 14.08
N VAL A 329 21.09 6.65 15.08
CA VAL A 329 19.92 7.52 15.25
C VAL A 329 20.25 8.56 16.31
N ILE A 330 20.02 9.82 16.00
CA ILE A 330 20.28 10.98 16.86
C ILE A 330 18.95 11.68 17.11
N PRO A 331 18.43 11.64 18.35
CA PRO A 331 17.22 12.39 18.71
C PRO A 331 17.41 13.88 18.49
N LEU A 332 16.38 14.53 17.95
CA LEU A 332 16.33 15.96 17.68
C LEU A 332 15.01 16.52 18.22
N THR A 333 15.10 17.50 19.10
CA THR A 333 13.95 18.29 19.54
C THR A 333 13.98 19.65 18.82
N ILE A 334 13.04 19.87 17.91
CA ILE A 334 12.91 21.15 17.20
C ILE A 334 12.02 22.07 18.03
N GLN A 335 12.66 23.06 18.67
CA GLN A 335 11.95 24.08 19.43
C GLN A 335 11.17 25.02 18.50
N PRO A 336 9.98 25.50 18.92
CA PRO A 336 9.27 26.57 18.25
C PRO A 336 10.13 27.84 18.20
N HIS A 337 9.71 28.81 17.38
CA HIS A 337 10.31 30.15 17.42
C HIS A 337 10.29 30.73 18.84
N SER A 338 11.40 31.35 19.26
CA SER A 338 11.60 31.87 20.62
C SER A 338 10.86 33.18 20.90
N SER A 339 10.42 33.89 19.86
CA SER A 339 9.60 35.10 19.97
C SER A 339 8.60 35.21 18.81
N ALA A 340 7.58 36.05 18.99
CA ALA A 340 6.66 36.49 17.94
C ALA A 340 7.15 37.79 17.24
N GLU A 341 8.46 38.03 17.22
CA GLU A 341 9.03 39.16 16.48
C GLU A 341 9.24 38.79 15.00
N ASN A 342 9.21 39.78 14.11
CA ASN A 342 9.34 39.59 12.66
C ASN A 342 8.26 38.70 12.03
N THR A 343 7.05 38.74 12.58
CA THR A 343 5.92 37.95 12.08
C THR A 343 4.91 38.78 11.30
N PHE A 344 4.13 38.13 10.46
CA PHE A 344 2.92 38.66 9.82
C PHE A 344 1.70 37.82 10.23
N SER A 345 0.51 38.32 9.91
CA SER A 345 -0.75 37.59 10.12
C SER A 345 -1.46 37.33 8.80
N VAL A 346 -2.26 36.27 8.75
CA VAL A 346 -3.21 36.01 7.66
C VAL A 346 -4.60 36.08 8.25
N ASN A 347 -5.42 37.01 7.77
CA ASN A 347 -6.84 37.09 8.10
C ASN A 347 -7.64 36.66 6.88
N GLY A 348 -8.83 36.14 7.11
CA GLY A 348 -9.72 35.82 6.03
C GLY A 348 -11.11 35.54 6.50
N THR A 349 -12.02 35.49 5.55
CA THR A 349 -13.39 35.05 5.78
C THR A 349 -13.64 33.82 4.92
N VAL A 350 -14.15 32.76 5.53
CA VAL A 350 -14.80 31.67 4.79
C VAL A 350 -16.23 32.12 4.52
N SER A 351 -16.61 32.24 3.26
CA SER A 351 -17.93 32.70 2.82
C SER A 351 -18.62 31.62 2.01
N LEU A 352 -19.87 31.35 2.36
CA LEU A 352 -20.79 30.46 1.65
C LEU A 352 -21.68 31.30 0.73
N SER A 353 -22.04 30.81 -0.46
CA SER A 353 -22.99 31.51 -1.33
C SER A 353 -24.41 31.60 -0.75
N SER A 354 -24.71 30.82 0.29
CA SER A 354 -25.95 30.81 1.05
C SER A 354 -25.73 30.12 2.40
N ALA A 355 -26.58 30.43 3.39
CA ALA A 355 -26.46 29.88 4.74
C ALA A 355 -26.70 28.36 4.75
N SER A 356 -25.78 27.61 5.35
CA SER A 356 -25.95 26.15 5.50
C SER A 356 -26.91 25.82 6.63
N LYS A 357 -27.59 24.67 6.53
CA LYS A 357 -28.41 24.11 7.62
C LYS A 357 -27.58 23.42 8.69
N GLU A 358 -26.37 22.98 8.34
CA GLU A 358 -25.43 22.29 9.22
C GLU A 358 -24.13 23.10 9.33
N GLU A 359 -23.21 22.69 10.19
CA GLU A 359 -21.87 23.30 10.22
C GLU A 359 -21.07 22.92 8.97
N VAL A 360 -20.35 23.89 8.40
CA VAL A 360 -19.44 23.67 7.27
C VAL A 360 -18.01 23.81 7.75
N LYS A 361 -17.18 22.78 7.51
CA LYS A 361 -15.77 22.78 7.90
C LYS A 361 -14.87 23.01 6.70
N VAL A 362 -13.92 23.93 6.89
CA VAL A 362 -12.86 24.23 5.94
C VAL A 362 -11.54 24.14 6.66
N THR A 363 -10.63 23.30 6.17
CA THR A 363 -9.29 23.16 6.71
C THR A 363 -8.33 24.00 5.89
N VAL A 364 -7.58 24.88 6.55
CA VAL A 364 -6.49 25.67 5.97
C VAL A 364 -5.18 25.18 6.56
N THR A 365 -4.29 24.65 5.72
CA THR A 365 -2.94 24.22 6.12
C THR A 365 -1.90 25.10 5.46
N LEU A 366 -1.12 25.83 6.24
CA LEU A 366 0.03 26.59 5.77
C LEU A 366 1.25 25.68 5.67
N MET A 367 1.83 25.64 4.48
CA MET A 367 3.00 24.84 4.16
C MET A 367 4.23 25.73 3.95
N GLN A 368 5.38 25.28 4.42
CA GLN A 368 6.68 25.86 4.10
C GLN A 368 7.63 24.74 3.72
N GLY A 369 8.26 24.78 2.54
CA GLY A 369 9.20 23.74 2.11
C GLY A 369 8.62 22.30 2.13
N GLY A 370 7.30 22.15 2.01
CA GLY A 370 6.59 20.86 2.13
C GLY A 370 6.23 20.45 3.57
N CYS A 371 6.59 21.23 4.58
CA CYS A 371 6.22 21.02 5.98
C CYS A 371 4.92 21.76 6.34
N PRO A 372 3.91 21.10 6.97
CA PRO A 372 2.71 21.77 7.47
C PRO A 372 3.03 22.52 8.77
N VAL A 373 3.32 23.82 8.67
CA VAL A 373 3.69 24.65 9.83
C VAL A 373 2.49 25.03 10.70
N LYS A 374 1.29 25.07 10.12
CA LYS A 374 0.05 25.34 10.84
C LYS A 374 -1.15 24.76 10.12
N THR A 375 -2.04 24.11 10.86
CA THR A 375 -3.36 23.70 10.37
C THR A 375 -4.43 24.38 11.21
N LEU A 376 -5.42 24.96 10.56
CA LEU A 376 -6.57 25.61 11.18
C LEU A 376 -7.86 25.07 10.54
N ASP A 377 -8.76 24.55 11.38
CA ASP A 377 -10.11 24.22 10.96
C ASP A 377 -11.04 25.40 11.24
N VAL A 378 -11.57 25.98 10.18
CA VAL A 378 -12.55 27.06 10.22
C VAL A 378 -13.94 26.44 10.09
N THR A 379 -14.79 26.70 11.08
CA THR A 379 -16.17 26.20 11.11
C THR A 379 -17.13 27.35 10.85
N VAL A 380 -17.88 27.29 9.76
CA VAL A 380 -19.04 28.17 9.53
C VAL A 380 -20.24 27.55 10.26
N PRO A 381 -20.80 28.20 11.31
CA PRO A 381 -21.90 27.62 12.07
C PRO A 381 -23.18 27.49 11.22
N ALA A 382 -24.01 26.51 11.57
CA ALA A 382 -25.34 26.36 10.99
C ALA A 382 -26.14 27.69 11.04
N GLY A 383 -26.76 28.04 9.92
CA GLY A 383 -27.54 29.27 9.74
C GLY A 383 -26.70 30.53 9.48
N GLN A 384 -25.37 30.45 9.43
CA GLN A 384 -24.49 31.55 9.03
C GLN A 384 -24.00 31.37 7.58
N GLU A 385 -23.65 32.49 6.96
CA GLU A 385 -23.07 32.52 5.60
C GLU A 385 -21.56 32.68 5.62
N SER A 386 -20.97 32.98 6.78
CA SER A 386 -19.54 33.17 6.87
C SER A 386 -18.99 32.93 8.27
N ALA A 387 -17.69 32.68 8.33
CA ALA A 387 -16.90 32.73 9.55
C ALA A 387 -15.55 33.37 9.26
N ASP A 388 -15.18 34.33 10.08
CA ASP A 388 -13.85 34.95 10.05
C ASP A 388 -12.84 34.04 10.74
N TYR A 389 -11.61 34.09 10.24
CA TYR A 389 -10.50 33.38 10.82
C TYR A 389 -9.22 34.21 10.74
N ALA A 390 -8.27 33.91 11.63
CA ALA A 390 -6.98 34.55 11.68
C ALA A 390 -5.90 33.54 12.05
N ILE A 391 -4.76 33.64 11.37
CA ILE A 391 -3.54 32.92 11.68
C ILE A 391 -2.50 33.99 12.03
N ASN A 392 -2.00 33.93 13.26
CA ASN A 392 -1.07 34.92 13.81
C ASN A 392 0.32 34.32 14.02
N ASN A 393 1.30 35.19 14.21
CA ASN A 393 2.69 34.84 14.52
C ASN A 393 3.38 34.00 13.42
N LEU A 394 3.03 34.22 12.16
CA LEU A 394 3.73 33.57 11.04
C LEU A 394 5.05 34.30 10.80
N PRO A 395 6.20 33.65 10.87
CA PRO A 395 7.48 34.27 10.52
C PRO A 395 7.43 34.91 9.14
N GLU A 396 8.16 36.01 8.93
CA GLU A 396 8.30 36.57 7.59
C GLU A 396 8.86 35.53 6.60
N GLY A 397 8.30 35.48 5.40
CA GLY A 397 8.65 34.46 4.43
C GLY A 397 7.53 34.14 3.46
N SER A 398 7.72 33.03 2.73
CA SER A 398 6.78 32.51 1.75
C SER A 398 6.18 31.18 2.23
N TYR A 399 4.89 31.02 2.01
CA TYR A 399 4.06 29.91 2.44
C TYR A 399 3.07 29.55 1.33
N THR A 400 2.68 28.28 1.27
CA THR A 400 1.55 27.82 0.44
C THR A 400 0.39 27.46 1.36
N ALA A 401 -0.74 28.16 1.24
CA ALA A 401 -1.98 27.79 1.90
C ALA A 401 -2.71 26.70 1.10
N GLN A 402 -2.84 25.53 1.67
CA GLN A 402 -3.62 24.43 1.14
C GLN A 402 -5.00 24.41 1.80
N ILE A 403 -6.04 24.47 0.98
CA ILE A 403 -7.42 24.65 1.42
C ILE A 403 -8.23 23.43 1.01
N SER A 404 -8.94 22.82 1.96
CA SER A 404 -9.83 21.70 1.71
C SER A 404 -11.13 21.83 2.51
N THR A 405 -12.17 21.14 2.04
CA THR A 405 -13.44 21.02 2.77
C THR A 405 -13.93 19.57 2.66
N ASP A 406 -14.45 19.06 3.77
CA ASP A 406 -15.07 17.74 3.82
C ASP A 406 -16.57 17.78 3.45
N THR A 407 -17.17 18.98 3.42
CA THR A 407 -18.61 19.20 3.31
C THR A 407 -19.09 19.05 1.86
N ARG A 408 -20.15 18.26 1.64
CA ARG A 408 -20.62 17.85 0.31
C ARG A 408 -21.54 18.84 -0.39
N GLU A 409 -22.17 19.70 0.39
CA GLU A 409 -23.18 20.65 -0.08
C GLU A 409 -22.54 21.88 -0.73
N TYR A 410 -21.23 22.04 -0.53
CA TYR A 410 -20.46 23.21 -0.90
C TYR A 410 -19.24 22.82 -1.73
N THR A 411 -19.01 23.54 -2.82
CA THR A 411 -17.80 23.40 -3.65
C THR A 411 -16.88 24.57 -3.38
N LEU A 412 -15.59 24.28 -3.19
CA LEU A 412 -14.56 25.29 -3.07
C LEU A 412 -14.41 26.03 -4.40
N MET A 413 -14.62 27.35 -4.37
CA MET A 413 -14.46 28.23 -5.55
C MET A 413 -13.09 28.93 -5.56
N THR A 414 -12.48 29.09 -4.39
CA THR A 414 -11.08 29.54 -4.26
C THR A 414 -10.13 28.43 -4.69
N ASP A 415 -8.97 28.77 -5.26
CA ASP A 415 -7.93 27.79 -5.56
C ASP A 415 -7.57 27.00 -4.29
N SER A 416 -7.47 25.68 -4.39
CA SER A 416 -7.13 24.80 -3.25
C SER A 416 -5.67 24.94 -2.79
N SER A 417 -4.88 25.74 -3.50
CA SER A 417 -3.47 26.03 -3.21
C SER A 417 -3.19 27.49 -3.55
N VAL A 418 -2.89 28.30 -2.54
CA VAL A 418 -2.65 29.75 -2.69
C VAL A 418 -1.29 30.11 -2.12
N GLU A 419 -0.47 30.79 -2.92
CA GLU A 419 0.83 31.30 -2.48
C GLU A 419 0.65 32.58 -1.65
N LEU A 420 1.31 32.63 -0.50
CA LEU A 420 1.31 33.75 0.43
C LEU A 420 2.75 34.12 0.76
N SER A 421 3.06 35.41 0.75
CA SER A 421 4.33 35.89 1.30
C SER A 421 4.10 37.14 2.13
N GLY A 422 4.66 37.18 3.33
CA GLY A 422 4.45 38.26 4.29
C GLY A 422 5.74 38.83 4.82
N ARG A 423 5.74 40.13 5.13
CA ARG A 423 6.81 40.82 5.86
C ARG A 423 6.36 41.15 7.27
N SER A 424 7.32 41.32 8.18
CA SER A 424 7.08 41.73 9.56
C SER A 424 6.04 42.86 9.68
N GLY A 425 5.00 42.64 10.50
CA GLY A 425 3.90 43.57 10.76
C GLY A 425 2.82 43.64 9.69
N GLU A 426 2.95 42.93 8.56
CA GLU A 426 1.90 42.87 7.55
C GLU A 426 0.72 42.00 7.99
N THR A 427 -0.46 42.29 7.46
CA THR A 427 -1.60 41.38 7.48
C THR A 427 -1.97 41.06 6.04
N LYS A 428 -1.95 39.77 5.69
CA LYS A 428 -2.41 39.27 4.40
C LYS A 428 -3.86 38.82 4.50
N GLU A 429 -4.57 38.92 3.38
CA GLU A 429 -5.96 38.53 3.29
C GLU A 429 -6.07 37.24 2.46
N LEU A 430 -6.76 36.23 3.00
CA LEU A 430 -7.07 34.97 2.32
C LEU A 430 -8.57 34.69 2.46
N ASN A 431 -9.37 35.24 1.56
CA ASN A 431 -10.81 34.94 1.56
C ASN A 431 -11.08 33.64 0.81
N ILE A 432 -11.88 32.78 1.45
CA ILE A 432 -12.22 31.46 0.94
C ILE A 432 -13.70 31.49 0.58
N SER A 433 -14.02 31.28 -0.69
CA SER A 433 -15.40 31.25 -1.16
C SER A 433 -15.83 29.83 -1.47
N LEU A 434 -16.99 29.44 -0.97
CA LEU A 434 -17.66 28.20 -1.30
C LEU A 434 -19.03 28.50 -1.90
N SER A 435 -19.38 27.82 -2.98
CA SER A 435 -20.71 27.91 -3.56
C SER A 435 -21.55 26.72 -3.12
N GLU A 436 -22.76 27.00 -2.61
CA GLU A 436 -23.86 26.05 -2.59
C GLU A 436 -24.06 25.56 -4.01
N SER A 437 -24.11 24.25 -4.18
CA SER A 437 -24.18 23.62 -5.48
C SER A 437 -25.56 23.85 -6.14
N MET A 438 -25.73 24.93 -6.91
CA MET A 438 -26.97 25.27 -7.65
C MET A 438 -27.16 24.38 -8.88
N ALA A 439 -28.03 23.38 -8.76
CA ALA A 439 -28.50 22.47 -9.82
C ALA A 439 -27.42 21.62 -10.52
N THR A 440 -27.67 20.32 -10.47
CA THR A 440 -27.04 19.23 -11.22
C THR A 440 -25.73 18.67 -10.63
N PRO A 441 -25.77 17.54 -9.87
CA PRO A 441 -24.57 16.96 -9.33
C PRO A 441 -23.75 16.34 -10.47
N TYR A 442 -22.62 16.94 -10.80
CA TYR A 442 -21.53 16.23 -11.42
C TYR A 442 -20.29 16.38 -10.54
N PRO A 443 -19.75 15.27 -10.04
CA PRO A 443 -20.41 14.13 -9.41
C PRO A 443 -20.75 14.48 -7.95
N ALA A 444 -21.89 14.02 -7.44
CA ALA A 444 -22.12 14.08 -6.00
C ALA A 444 -20.97 13.36 -5.29
N LYS A 445 -20.38 14.00 -4.29
CA LYS A 445 -19.39 13.35 -3.43
C LYS A 445 -20.13 12.26 -2.66
N PHE A 446 -19.98 11.00 -3.08
CA PHE A 446 -20.58 9.86 -2.40
C PHE A 446 -19.67 9.39 -1.27
N THR A 447 -20.23 8.81 -0.20
CA THR A 447 -19.41 8.02 0.74
C THR A 447 -19.26 6.65 0.12
N VAL A 448 -18.26 5.90 0.54
CA VAL A 448 -18.22 4.48 0.21
C VAL A 448 -19.51 3.77 0.66
N ASP A 449 -20.10 4.15 1.79
CA ASP A 449 -21.36 3.57 2.26
C ASP A 449 -22.58 3.92 1.39
N ASP A 450 -22.64 5.12 0.80
CA ASP A 450 -23.69 5.52 -0.16
C ASP A 450 -23.63 4.66 -1.43
N LEU A 451 -22.41 4.26 -1.82
CA LEU A 451 -22.16 3.37 -2.94
C LEU A 451 -22.50 1.90 -2.63
N ILE A 452 -22.72 1.56 -1.34
CA ILE A 452 -22.99 0.20 -0.85
C ILE A 452 -24.51 -0.03 -0.59
N LYS A 453 -25.26 0.96 -0.10
CA LYS A 453 -26.64 0.84 0.47
C LYS A 453 -27.81 0.97 -0.53
N THR A 454 -27.70 0.43 -1.72
CA THR A 454 -28.51 0.79 -2.91
C THR A 454 -30.03 0.47 -2.88
N GLU A 455 -30.81 1.28 -2.16
CA GLU A 455 -32.29 1.27 -2.20
C GLU A 455 -32.88 2.60 -2.71
N ASP A 456 -32.23 3.75 -2.48
CA ASP A 456 -32.86 5.07 -2.66
C ASP A 456 -32.12 6.07 -3.58
N MET A 457 -31.28 5.62 -4.53
CA MET A 457 -30.51 6.55 -5.38
C MET A 457 -31.16 6.87 -6.73
N MET A 458 -31.10 8.17 -7.07
CA MET A 458 -31.75 8.86 -8.20
C MET A 458 -31.42 8.29 -9.59
N ARG A 459 -32.43 8.31 -10.47
CA ARG A 459 -32.27 8.09 -11.92
C ARG A 459 -32.16 9.45 -12.60
N TRP A 460 -31.11 9.67 -13.37
CA TRP A 460 -30.84 10.93 -14.06
C TRP A 460 -30.70 10.73 -15.56
N SER A 461 -31.41 11.53 -16.35
CA SER A 461 -31.16 11.68 -17.79
C SER A 461 -31.40 13.13 -18.21
N ASN A 462 -30.47 13.73 -18.95
CA ASN A 462 -30.57 15.09 -19.50
C ASN A 462 -30.97 16.17 -18.49
N GLY A 463 -30.38 16.13 -17.28
CA GLY A 463 -30.55 17.19 -16.28
C GLY A 463 -31.94 17.26 -15.62
N VAL A 464 -32.76 16.21 -15.71
CA VAL A 464 -34.08 16.13 -15.04
C VAL A 464 -34.17 14.90 -14.13
N ASP A 465 -34.71 15.10 -12.94
CA ASP A 465 -35.08 14.04 -12.00
C ASP A 465 -36.32 13.29 -12.49
N VAL A 466 -36.19 11.97 -12.74
CA VAL A 466 -37.28 11.13 -13.27
C VAL A 466 -38.03 10.34 -12.19
N THR A 467 -37.81 10.64 -10.91
CA THR A 467 -38.42 9.91 -9.79
C THR A 467 -39.93 10.14 -9.60
N THR A 468 -40.51 11.21 -10.17
CA THR A 468 -41.93 11.57 -9.94
C THR A 468 -42.72 11.82 -11.23
N SER A 469 -43.16 10.77 -11.93
CA SER A 469 -44.41 10.86 -12.71
C SER A 469 -45.11 9.51 -12.79
N SER A 470 -46.32 9.45 -12.25
CA SER A 470 -47.12 8.25 -12.05
C SER A 470 -48.05 7.91 -13.23
N ASP A 471 -47.58 8.01 -14.47
CA ASP A 471 -48.39 7.64 -15.64
C ASP A 471 -47.66 6.63 -16.54
N SER A 472 -47.94 5.35 -16.30
CA SER A 472 -47.31 4.22 -16.97
C SER A 472 -47.82 3.95 -18.40
N THR A 473 -48.48 4.91 -19.06
CA THR A 473 -49.15 4.63 -20.35
C THR A 473 -48.91 5.64 -21.48
N LYS A 474 -48.09 6.68 -21.29
CA LYS A 474 -47.69 7.59 -22.39
C LYS A 474 -46.20 7.94 -22.34
N PRO A 475 -45.36 7.47 -23.28
CA PRO A 475 -43.99 7.96 -23.40
C PRO A 475 -44.01 9.40 -23.94
N LEU A 476 -43.62 10.36 -23.09
CA LEU A 476 -43.46 11.75 -23.51
C LEU A 476 -42.16 11.91 -24.32
N LYS A 477 -42.37 12.04 -25.63
CA LYS A 477 -41.52 12.60 -26.68
C LYS A 477 -40.15 11.92 -26.93
N THR A 478 -40.17 11.15 -28.01
CA THR A 478 -39.05 10.72 -28.85
C THR A 478 -38.04 11.83 -29.15
N ALA A 479 -36.83 11.74 -28.60
CA ALA A 479 -35.63 12.30 -29.20
C ALA A 479 -35.02 11.21 -30.10
N SER A 480 -34.98 11.47 -31.40
CA SER A 480 -34.35 10.60 -32.39
C SER A 480 -32.83 10.64 -32.21
N SER A 481 -32.27 9.71 -31.41
CA SER A 481 -30.88 9.18 -31.45
C SER A 481 -30.30 8.78 -30.09
N ALA A 482 -30.97 9.02 -28.96
CA ALA A 482 -30.45 8.65 -27.64
C ALA A 482 -30.74 7.17 -27.29
N SER A 483 -29.70 6.33 -27.21
CA SER A 483 -29.77 5.04 -26.52
C SER A 483 -29.90 5.29 -25.02
N ALA A 484 -31.04 4.96 -24.43
CA ALA A 484 -31.24 4.89 -22.98
C ALA A 484 -31.08 3.42 -22.51
N THR A 485 -30.17 3.11 -21.58
CA THR A 485 -29.96 1.75 -21.07
C THR A 485 -29.49 1.74 -19.61
N ASN A 486 -30.43 1.56 -18.68
CA ASN A 486 -30.18 1.20 -17.27
C ASN A 486 -29.56 -0.21 -17.16
N LEU A 487 -28.70 -0.54 -16.16
CA LEU A 487 -29.06 -1.44 -15.01
C LEU A 487 -27.94 -1.96 -14.04
N LEU A 488 -28.35 -2.34 -12.78
CA LEU A 488 -27.58 -3.04 -11.69
C LEU A 488 -27.62 -4.58 -11.45
N VAL A 489 -26.48 -5.13 -10.98
CA VAL A 489 -26.10 -6.53 -10.58
C VAL A 489 -26.07 -6.80 -9.05
N LYS A 490 -26.37 -8.04 -8.60
CA LYS A 490 -25.71 -8.90 -7.54
C LYS A 490 -26.64 -10.08 -7.11
N THR A 491 -26.28 -11.21 -6.49
CA THR A 491 -25.08 -12.02 -6.08
C THR A 491 -25.62 -13.45 -5.75
N PRO A 492 -24.80 -14.44 -5.33
CA PRO A 492 -23.88 -15.28 -6.08
C PRO A 492 -24.38 -16.74 -6.17
N GLU A 493 -23.85 -17.52 -7.12
CA GLU A 493 -23.61 -18.98 -7.07
C GLU A 493 -23.68 -19.54 -8.51
N ASN A 494 -22.56 -20.14 -8.94
CA ASN A 494 -22.37 -20.93 -10.17
C ASN A 494 -22.32 -20.15 -11.51
N TYR A 495 -21.24 -19.37 -11.67
CA TYR A 495 -20.96 -18.62 -12.89
C TYR A 495 -20.32 -19.49 -13.97
N THR A 496 -21.13 -19.93 -14.95
CA THR A 496 -20.92 -19.77 -16.42
C THR A 496 -21.88 -20.66 -17.23
N ALA A 497 -22.23 -21.87 -16.75
CA ALA A 497 -23.08 -22.79 -17.52
C ALA A 497 -24.60 -22.62 -17.29
N GLU A 498 -25.03 -22.12 -16.13
CA GLU A 498 -26.45 -21.82 -15.87
C GLU A 498 -26.87 -20.42 -16.36
N TYR A 499 -25.90 -19.57 -16.72
CA TYR A 499 -26.10 -18.18 -17.13
C TYR A 499 -26.85 -18.05 -18.47
N GLU A 500 -26.47 -18.87 -19.47
CA GLU A 500 -27.20 -18.96 -20.75
C GLU A 500 -28.59 -19.60 -20.59
N LYS A 501 -28.74 -20.48 -19.58
CA LYS A 501 -29.96 -21.24 -19.33
C LYS A 501 -31.03 -20.44 -18.58
N ALA A 502 -30.64 -19.48 -17.74
CA ALA A 502 -31.54 -18.67 -16.91
C ALA A 502 -32.02 -17.37 -17.59
N PHE A 503 -31.22 -16.76 -18.46
CA PHE A 503 -31.51 -15.43 -19.01
C PHE A 503 -31.71 -15.38 -20.53
N GLY A 504 -31.55 -16.50 -21.23
CA GLY A 504 -31.72 -16.61 -22.67
C GLY A 504 -30.58 -15.94 -23.46
N PRO A 505 -30.60 -16.02 -24.80
CA PRO A 505 -29.60 -15.36 -25.65
C PRO A 505 -29.61 -13.84 -25.42
N ALA A 506 -28.45 -13.21 -25.69
CA ALA A 506 -28.14 -11.81 -25.38
C ALA A 506 -29.25 -10.78 -25.69
N ASP A 507 -30.07 -11.05 -26.71
CA ASP A 507 -31.18 -10.17 -27.11
C ASP A 507 -32.35 -10.08 -26.08
N SER A 508 -32.41 -10.99 -25.11
CA SER A 508 -33.47 -11.04 -24.08
C SER A 508 -33.10 -10.36 -22.75
N LEU A 509 -31.86 -9.88 -22.61
CA LEU A 509 -31.30 -9.27 -21.39
C LEU A 509 -32.12 -8.09 -20.85
N ARG A 510 -32.79 -7.33 -21.74
CA ARG A 510 -33.50 -6.09 -21.39
C ARG A 510 -34.71 -6.28 -20.46
N THR A 511 -35.38 -7.44 -20.53
CA THR A 511 -36.67 -7.67 -19.83
C THR A 511 -36.50 -8.33 -18.46
N ASN A 512 -35.43 -9.10 -18.26
CA ASN A 512 -35.18 -9.85 -17.00
C ASN A 512 -34.42 -9.04 -15.95
N PHE A 513 -33.71 -7.98 -16.36
CA PHE A 513 -32.85 -7.16 -15.51
C PHE A 513 -33.65 -6.24 -14.55
N THR A 514 -34.86 -5.80 -14.89
CA THR A 514 -35.62 -4.76 -14.16
C THR A 514 -36.08 -5.09 -12.73
N LYS A 515 -35.80 -6.28 -12.19
CA LYS A 515 -36.51 -6.77 -10.99
C LYS A 515 -35.77 -6.79 -9.65
N LYS A 516 -34.44 -6.57 -9.53
CA LYS A 516 -33.77 -6.89 -8.24
C LYS A 516 -32.65 -6.01 -7.65
N LEU A 517 -32.02 -5.02 -8.31
CA LEU A 517 -30.78 -4.42 -7.76
C LEU A 517 -30.51 -2.94 -8.22
N GLY A 518 -29.88 -2.02 -7.43
CA GLY A 518 -29.59 -0.59 -7.81
C GLY A 518 -28.12 -0.07 -7.94
N TYR A 519 -27.72 0.65 -9.03
CA TYR A 519 -26.39 1.29 -9.34
C TYR A 519 -26.52 2.80 -9.52
N ILE A 520 -25.38 3.50 -9.60
CA ILE A 520 -25.26 4.84 -10.20
C ILE A 520 -25.01 4.70 -11.70
N ASN A 521 -25.88 5.29 -12.54
CA ASN A 521 -25.71 5.36 -13.99
C ASN A 521 -25.20 6.74 -14.39
N PHE A 522 -24.16 6.80 -15.23
CA PHE A 522 -23.72 8.05 -15.87
C PHE A 522 -23.96 7.98 -17.38
N CYS A 523 -24.45 9.08 -17.96
CA CYS A 523 -24.50 9.33 -19.40
C CYS A 523 -23.79 10.65 -19.69
N ALA A 524 -22.83 10.61 -20.61
CA ALA A 524 -22.24 11.81 -21.21
C ALA A 524 -22.74 11.92 -22.65
N GLU A 525 -23.36 13.05 -22.98
CA GLU A 525 -23.59 13.50 -24.36
C GLU A 525 -22.66 14.69 -24.62
N SER A 526 -21.86 14.61 -25.69
CA SER A 526 -21.08 15.73 -26.20
C SER A 526 -21.82 16.34 -27.38
N GLU A 527 -22.23 17.61 -27.28
CA GLU A 527 -22.80 18.35 -28.42
C GLU A 527 -21.73 18.79 -29.42
N GLU A 528 -20.44 18.65 -29.10
CA GLU A 528 -19.34 19.05 -29.98
C GLU A 528 -19.04 17.97 -31.03
N SER A 529 -18.99 18.40 -32.31
CA SER A 529 -18.65 17.53 -33.45
C SER A 529 -17.22 16.98 -33.44
N THR A 530 -16.36 17.50 -32.55
CA THR A 530 -14.98 17.06 -32.32
C THR A 530 -14.60 17.27 -30.86
N PRO A 531 -14.69 16.25 -30.00
CA PRO A 531 -14.29 16.36 -28.60
C PRO A 531 -12.80 16.70 -28.49
N SER A 532 -12.49 17.73 -27.69
CA SER A 532 -11.13 18.04 -27.25
C SER A 532 -10.60 16.90 -26.34
N ILE A 533 -9.29 16.68 -26.36
CA ILE A 533 -8.53 15.79 -25.44
C ILE A 533 -8.83 16.10 -23.96
N ASP A 534 -9.39 17.28 -23.67
CA ASP A 534 -9.70 17.74 -22.32
C ASP A 534 -11.10 17.34 -21.82
N THR A 535 -11.87 16.56 -22.59
CA THR A 535 -13.20 16.09 -22.12
C THR A 535 -13.04 14.81 -21.31
N TYR A 536 -12.95 14.93 -19.98
CA TYR A 536 -12.93 13.80 -19.04
C TYR A 536 -14.20 13.77 -18.18
N ILE A 537 -14.59 12.58 -17.73
CA ILE A 537 -15.64 12.43 -16.70
C ILE A 537 -14.94 12.28 -15.35
N SER A 538 -15.26 13.17 -14.41
CA SER A 538 -14.79 13.08 -13.03
C SER A 538 -15.85 12.51 -12.10
N VAL A 539 -15.47 11.55 -11.25
CA VAL A 539 -16.29 11.02 -10.15
C VAL A 539 -15.54 11.21 -8.83
N TYR A 540 -16.09 12.01 -7.92
CA TYR A 540 -15.55 12.24 -6.60
C TYR A 540 -16.26 11.36 -5.58
N PHE A 541 -15.51 10.80 -4.65
CA PHE A 541 -16.06 10.10 -3.50
C PHE A 541 -15.18 10.37 -2.28
N SER A 542 -15.75 10.18 -1.10
CA SER A 542 -15.04 10.35 0.17
C SER A 542 -15.03 9.07 0.96
N VAL A 543 -13.93 8.91 1.66
CA VAL A 543 -13.66 7.80 2.54
C VAL A 543 -13.48 8.42 3.92
N SER A 544 -14.34 8.07 4.88
CA SER A 544 -14.16 8.43 6.29
C SER A 544 -13.03 7.61 6.93
N GLU A 545 -12.55 8.01 8.11
CA GLU A 545 -11.59 7.18 8.88
C GLU A 545 -12.15 5.79 9.17
N GLU A 546 -13.45 5.70 9.47
CA GLU A 546 -14.15 4.43 9.66
C GLU A 546 -14.17 3.58 8.38
N GLN A 547 -14.32 4.21 7.20
CA GLN A 547 -14.32 3.52 5.91
C GLN A 547 -12.90 3.12 5.48
N ALA A 548 -11.91 3.98 5.69
CA ALA A 548 -10.51 3.67 5.48
C ALA A 548 -10.09 2.44 6.30
N ALA A 549 -10.60 2.33 7.53
CA ALA A 549 -10.37 1.18 8.41
C ALA A 549 -11.05 -0.13 7.95
N LYS A 550 -11.97 -0.11 6.97
CA LYS A 550 -12.62 -1.32 6.42
C LYS A 550 -11.75 -2.06 5.38
N GLY A 551 -10.55 -1.54 5.07
CA GLY A 551 -9.58 -2.17 4.19
C GLY A 551 -9.79 -1.81 2.71
N PRO A 552 -9.11 -2.51 1.77
CA PRO A 552 -9.14 -2.16 0.36
C PRO A 552 -10.53 -2.36 -0.26
N TYR A 553 -10.76 -1.67 -1.37
CA TYR A 553 -12.03 -1.69 -2.08
C TYR A 553 -11.87 -2.18 -3.51
N LYS A 554 -12.84 -2.96 -3.99
CA LYS A 554 -12.96 -3.31 -5.41
C LYS A 554 -13.92 -2.36 -6.09
N VAL A 555 -13.52 -1.90 -7.27
CA VAL A 555 -14.31 -1.03 -8.12
C VAL A 555 -14.71 -1.78 -9.37
N TYR A 556 -16.02 -1.95 -9.53
CA TYR A 556 -16.61 -2.57 -10.71
C TYR A 556 -17.02 -1.47 -11.68
N VAL A 557 -16.45 -1.48 -12.88
CA VAL A 557 -16.78 -0.58 -13.98
C VAL A 557 -17.44 -1.40 -15.07
N LEU A 558 -18.71 -1.12 -15.34
CA LEU A 558 -19.46 -1.74 -16.43
C LEU A 558 -19.52 -0.81 -17.62
N THR A 559 -19.25 -1.34 -18.82
CA THR A 559 -19.36 -0.59 -20.07
C THR A 559 -20.29 -1.31 -21.04
N ASN A 560 -21.09 -0.55 -21.79
CA ASN A 560 -22.09 -1.10 -22.71
C ASN A 560 -21.51 -1.43 -24.11
N ARG A 561 -20.20 -1.23 -24.36
CA ARG A 561 -19.57 -1.47 -25.68
C ARG A 561 -18.12 -1.93 -25.59
N LYS A 562 -17.73 -2.79 -26.53
CA LYS A 562 -16.35 -3.22 -26.78
C LYS A 562 -15.57 -2.06 -27.44
N ARG A 563 -14.60 -1.45 -26.75
CA ARG A 563 -13.65 -0.47 -27.33
C ARG A 563 -12.22 -0.78 -26.93
N ASN A 564 -11.29 -0.65 -27.88
CA ASN A 564 -9.93 -1.16 -27.74
C ASN A 564 -8.94 -0.22 -27.03
N ASP A 565 -9.38 0.95 -26.55
CA ASP A 565 -8.48 2.01 -26.08
C ASP A 565 -9.14 3.02 -25.13
N SER A 566 -9.32 2.66 -23.85
CA SER A 566 -9.78 3.61 -22.82
C SER A 566 -8.80 3.65 -21.65
N ARG A 567 -8.68 4.81 -20.99
CA ARG A 567 -7.86 4.96 -19.79
C ARG A 567 -8.69 5.50 -18.64
N ILE A 568 -8.52 4.88 -17.49
CA ILE A 568 -8.99 5.40 -16.21
C ILE A 568 -7.76 5.80 -15.39
N SER A 569 -7.79 7.01 -14.83
CA SER A 569 -6.87 7.41 -13.78
C SER A 569 -7.64 7.64 -12.48
N ILE A 570 -6.95 7.40 -11.39
CA ILE A 570 -7.49 7.58 -10.04
C ILE A 570 -6.52 8.48 -9.33
N GLU A 571 -7.03 9.61 -8.87
CA GLU A 571 -6.26 10.62 -8.18
C GLU A 571 -6.60 10.59 -6.68
N THR A 572 -5.56 10.73 -5.88
CA THR A 572 -5.53 10.61 -4.41
C THR A 572 -6.13 11.84 -3.73
N PRO A 573 -6.29 11.86 -2.39
CA PRO A 573 -6.93 12.96 -1.70
C PRO A 573 -6.31 14.30 -2.06
N LYS A 574 -7.14 15.29 -2.43
CA LYS A 574 -6.75 16.70 -2.61
C LYS A 574 -6.41 17.36 -1.25
N VAL A 575 -5.50 16.76 -0.49
CA VAL A 575 -4.86 17.39 0.67
C VAL A 575 -3.37 17.39 0.40
N GLY A 576 -2.92 18.51 -0.17
CA GLY A 576 -1.52 18.79 -0.42
C GLY A 576 -0.86 17.97 -1.52
N PHE A 577 -0.04 18.65 -2.30
CA PHE A 577 0.83 18.00 -3.27
C PHE A 577 1.74 16.99 -2.55
N VAL A 578 1.34 15.72 -2.57
CA VAL A 578 2.30 14.62 -2.61
C VAL A 578 2.67 14.46 -4.09
N GLU A 579 3.69 15.19 -4.52
CA GLU A 579 4.46 14.77 -5.70
C GLU A 579 5.21 13.48 -5.31
N ASN A 580 4.53 12.34 -5.46
CA ASN A 580 5.06 10.98 -5.66
C ASN A 580 4.06 9.89 -5.17
N LEU A 581 2.80 9.98 -5.58
CA LEU A 581 2.09 8.76 -5.96
C LEU A 581 2.08 8.77 -7.49
N SER A 582 2.75 7.81 -8.11
CA SER A 582 2.68 7.64 -9.57
C SER A 582 1.20 7.60 -9.93
N ALA A 583 0.72 8.54 -10.76
CA ALA A 583 -0.63 8.46 -11.28
C ALA A 583 -0.81 7.08 -11.92
N ASP A 584 -1.63 6.23 -11.31
CA ASP A 584 -1.87 4.89 -11.82
C ASP A 584 -2.81 5.00 -13.01
N PHE A 585 -2.22 5.04 -14.20
CA PHE A 585 -2.97 4.89 -15.44
C PHE A 585 -3.30 3.42 -15.61
N VAL A 586 -4.55 3.05 -15.37
CA VAL A 586 -5.07 1.74 -15.76
C VAL A 586 -5.42 1.84 -17.24
N ASN A 587 -4.54 1.30 -18.08
CA ASN A 587 -4.81 1.14 -19.50
C ASN A 587 -5.75 -0.05 -19.70
N MET A 588 -6.99 0.22 -20.07
CA MET A 588 -7.97 -0.82 -20.32
C MET A 588 -7.89 -1.18 -21.80
N SER A 589 -6.93 -2.05 -22.16
CA SER A 589 -6.98 -2.71 -23.47
C SER A 589 -8.00 -3.85 -23.40
N THR A 590 -8.98 -3.87 -24.31
CA THR A 590 -9.95 -4.97 -24.39
C THR A 590 -9.32 -6.25 -24.91
N ASP A 591 -8.69 -6.99 -24.01
CA ASP A 591 -8.84 -8.44 -24.04
C ASP A 591 -10.05 -8.76 -23.16
N THR A 592 -11.22 -8.85 -23.79
CA THR A 592 -12.43 -9.32 -23.13
C THR A 592 -12.83 -10.68 -23.67
N ASP A 593 -13.17 -11.55 -22.74
CA ASP A 593 -14.08 -12.70 -22.83
C ASP A 593 -15.53 -12.31 -23.23
N GLY A 594 -15.76 -11.07 -23.70
CA GLY A 594 -17.02 -10.61 -24.30
C GLY A 594 -18.05 -10.02 -23.34
N THR A 595 -17.73 -9.83 -22.06
CA THR A 595 -18.71 -9.52 -21.00
C THR A 595 -18.93 -8.04 -20.67
N GLY A 596 -17.99 -7.14 -21.00
CA GLY A 596 -18.14 -5.69 -20.77
C GLY A 596 -18.00 -5.23 -19.30
N VAL A 597 -17.52 -6.10 -18.41
CA VAL A 597 -17.29 -5.82 -16.98
C VAL A 597 -15.78 -5.69 -16.72
N HIS A 598 -15.38 -4.64 -16.02
CA HIS A 598 -14.01 -4.43 -15.58
C HIS A 598 -13.95 -4.32 -14.07
N VAL A 599 -12.97 -4.99 -13.46
CA VAL A 599 -12.72 -4.92 -12.02
C VAL A 599 -11.37 -4.25 -11.83
N ILE A 600 -11.38 -3.14 -11.10
CA ILE A 600 -10.18 -2.43 -10.70
C ILE A 600 -10.07 -2.61 -9.19
N GLU A 601 -9.02 -3.28 -8.75
CA GLU A 601 -8.67 -3.35 -7.34
C GLU A 601 -7.86 -2.12 -6.98
N LEU A 602 -8.32 -1.39 -5.97
CA LEU A 602 -7.68 -0.15 -5.56
C LEU A 602 -6.87 -0.35 -4.31
N PRO A 603 -5.75 0.39 -4.18
CA PRO A 603 -4.99 0.40 -2.94
C PRO A 603 -5.86 0.90 -1.80
N GLU A 604 -5.43 0.64 -0.56
CA GLU A 604 -6.15 1.10 0.62
C GLU A 604 -6.39 2.61 0.58
N PHE A 605 -7.67 2.99 0.71
CA PHE A 605 -8.02 4.38 0.82
C PHE A 605 -7.70 4.87 2.23
N LYS A 606 -6.87 5.91 2.35
CA LYS A 606 -6.85 6.78 3.54
C LYS A 606 -8.13 7.60 3.61
N ALA A 607 -8.47 8.08 4.80
CA ALA A 607 -9.54 9.06 4.94
C ALA A 607 -9.26 10.28 4.05
N GLY A 608 -10.23 10.68 3.23
CA GLY A 608 -10.01 11.72 2.22
C GLY A 608 -11.01 11.71 1.08
N THR A 609 -10.84 12.66 0.16
CA THR A 609 -11.71 12.82 -1.03
C THR A 609 -10.94 12.47 -2.29
N TYR A 610 -11.37 11.42 -2.98
CA TYR A 610 -10.71 10.88 -4.17
C TYR A 610 -11.43 11.30 -5.45
N GLU A 611 -10.71 11.31 -6.56
CA GLU A 611 -11.25 11.62 -7.89
C GLU A 611 -10.92 10.50 -8.88
N PHE A 612 -11.94 9.97 -9.54
CA PHE A 612 -11.77 9.17 -10.75
C PHE A 612 -11.86 10.07 -11.95
N LYS A 613 -10.84 10.06 -12.82
CA LYS A 613 -10.93 10.70 -14.13
C LYS A 613 -10.91 9.65 -15.22
N TRP A 614 -11.92 9.72 -16.09
CA TRP A 614 -11.98 8.88 -17.27
C TRP A 614 -11.65 9.70 -18.51
N TYR A 615 -10.70 9.20 -19.31
CA TYR A 615 -10.24 9.85 -20.53
C TYR A 615 -10.61 9.02 -21.76
N PRO A 616 -11.31 9.61 -22.75
CA PRO A 616 -11.43 9.01 -24.06
C PRO A 616 -10.07 9.08 -24.79
N VAL A 617 -9.56 7.96 -25.30
CA VAL A 617 -8.31 7.93 -26.10
C VAL A 617 -8.64 7.87 -27.60
N ARG A 618 -7.79 8.47 -28.45
CA ARG A 618 -7.90 8.37 -29.91
C ARG A 618 -7.25 7.08 -30.43
N THR A 619 -7.93 6.38 -31.32
CA THR A 619 -7.34 5.37 -32.18
C THR A 619 -6.32 6.00 -33.15
N ALA A 620 -5.35 5.20 -33.61
CA ALA A 620 -4.25 5.64 -34.48
C ALA A 620 -4.69 6.26 -35.83
N ASP A 621 -5.96 6.13 -36.21
CA ASP A 621 -6.56 6.70 -37.42
C ASP A 621 -7.15 8.11 -37.23
N GLY A 622 -7.04 8.70 -36.03
CA GLY A 622 -7.41 10.09 -35.76
C GLY A 622 -8.90 10.37 -35.63
N GLY A 623 -9.76 9.34 -35.69
CA GLY A 623 -11.19 9.47 -35.44
C GLY A 623 -11.50 9.62 -33.95
N THR A 624 -12.25 10.65 -33.55
CA THR A 624 -12.85 10.73 -32.20
C THR A 624 -14.32 10.38 -32.32
N LYS A 625 -14.78 9.27 -31.73
CA LYS A 625 -16.21 8.98 -31.59
C LYS A 625 -16.52 8.80 -30.11
N VAL A 626 -17.02 9.83 -29.44
CA VAL A 626 -17.67 9.67 -28.14
C VAL A 626 -19.14 9.36 -28.43
N ALA A 627 -19.49 8.08 -28.58
CA ALA A 627 -20.88 7.66 -28.50
C ALA A 627 -21.33 7.63 -27.03
N SER A 628 -22.61 7.93 -26.79
CA SER A 628 -23.26 7.84 -25.48
C SER A 628 -23.11 6.43 -24.91
N ASP A 629 -22.22 6.30 -23.92
CA ASP A 629 -21.96 5.04 -23.23
C ASP A 629 -22.56 5.11 -21.82
N PHE A 630 -23.07 3.97 -21.36
CA PHE A 630 -23.58 3.81 -19.99
C PHE A 630 -22.45 3.26 -19.12
N PHE A 631 -22.28 3.90 -17.96
CA PHE A 631 -21.33 3.47 -16.97
C PHE A 631 -22.00 3.26 -15.63
N ALA A 632 -21.63 2.17 -14.98
CA ALA A 632 -21.99 1.91 -13.59
C ALA A 632 -20.75 1.63 -12.77
N LEU A 633 -20.68 2.29 -11.60
CA LEU A 633 -19.62 2.16 -10.60
C LEU A 633 -20.21 1.53 -9.34
N ARG A 634 -19.52 0.53 -8.80
CA ARG A 634 -19.84 -0.02 -7.48
C ARG A 634 -18.57 -0.28 -6.69
N PHE A 635 -18.57 0.19 -5.46
CA PHE A 635 -17.51 -0.03 -4.48
C PHE A 635 -17.96 -1.13 -3.54
N LEU A 636 -17.09 -2.11 -3.35
CA LEU A 636 -17.34 -3.18 -2.40
C LEU A 636 -16.13 -3.31 -1.49
N PRO A 637 -16.33 -3.33 -0.17
CA PRO A 637 -15.28 -3.73 0.73
C PRO A 637 -14.87 -5.15 0.34
N VAL A 638 -13.56 -5.41 0.28
CA VAL A 638 -13.04 -6.71 -0.12
C VAL A 638 -13.61 -7.83 0.77
N SER A 639 -14.05 -7.53 2.00
CA SER A 639 -14.62 -8.49 2.96
C SER A 639 -16.12 -8.82 2.82
N GLU A 640 -16.94 -8.08 2.07
CA GLU A 640 -18.40 -8.37 1.97
C GLU A 640 -18.76 -9.38 0.85
N THR A 641 -17.80 -9.83 0.05
CA THR A 641 -18.04 -10.85 -0.99
C THR A 641 -17.01 -11.98 -1.03
N ASP A 642 -16.07 -12.03 -0.10
CA ASP A 642 -15.16 -13.17 0.01
C ASP A 642 -15.85 -14.30 0.78
N GLY A 643 -16.83 -14.91 0.12
CA GLY A 643 -17.62 -16.04 0.60
C GLY A 643 -18.32 -16.77 -0.54
N LYS A 644 -17.50 -17.49 -1.33
CA LYS A 644 -17.79 -18.31 -2.53
C LYS A 644 -17.63 -17.64 -3.89
#